data_AF-A0A946S6L7-F1
#
_entry.id   AF-A0A946S6L7-F1
#
_cell.length_a   1.000
_cell.length_b   1.000
_cell.length_c   1.000
_cell.angle_alpha   90.00
_cell.angle_beta   90.00
_cell.angle_gamma   90.00
#
_symmetry.space_group_name_H-M   'P 1'
#
loop_
_entity.id
_entity.type
_entity.pdbx_description
1 polymer ?
#
loop_
_entity_poly.entity_id
_entity_poly.type
_entity_poly.pdbx_seq_one_letter_code
_entity_poly.pdbx_strand_id
1 'polypeptide(L)'
;MRKIFHLLLCVICFQSVNAQLLINEYSAANYDSYQDNYLEYEDWVEIYNSTPNPIDINGYFITDKVSNPTKWQVPSSFIIPANDVGIIFCSGRDEVSGGFAHANFKITQTKGNEVFMISDASQVLLDSISVRPNLKSHSMGRETNGSSTWAVFDNATPSTANVGSFQRYAYTPVFSISSGYYSGSAQVIITSADPNVTIYYTTDGSEPDNTSAQYTTPITFVQTTVLKAVAYSLNPNILPSFIEYNTYFIDDTHTIPILSVSGDSVAVLIEDGLQTIGGGWNGPPHEPQGTIEWFDKNGVLIDKGTGEFNKHGNDSWAYDQRGFDYIMRDQFGYNYALKDKLFMTKDRDKFQRIIVKAAANDNYPETNGGAHIRDQYVHHLSQLADLRMDERSYQSCIVYLNGDYWGVYDLREKADDHDFTNYYYDQPSGQVDYLKTWGQTWSELPKVGPPAAPAVMANWNTIENYITSNPMNVQANYNYAKGIFNTGSIIDYFLLNSYVVCSDWLNWNTAWWRGLNPTGDKKKWRYVLWDMDATFDHYINYTNVPSTSPTADPCDPSSLNDPGGQGHVPIWNALLNNDDFFDDYLNRWQDLANGPLSCDYMVNLLDSMIAVIDPEMPGQIAKWGGNYATWQSNVQDMRNFILARCDSMNAGFVPCYPTLLSGPYNVTVEIIGIGEVEMSNDNIINEINTPWTDQRFGGVILPFEVKSGTFQNWEIIPSGVYVYDPLVDTLELDLQGDVTVIANFIPPTPTRDIVYKVEPAGTTTSIDVNGVNMNIFPTTVNYTIGDTVSVIPQIDPLWGFSYWETDSVIMMPLNTNPTDSFYVDYHDTVVLHIYELPTIKAFISGNDTICDNEETPAEVSISFSGISPFTFVYKHNGIEQDPIPTDLNPYIIKTNEQGVYELISFSDATEIGGI
;
A
#
# COMPACT_ATOMS: atom_id res chain seq x y z
N MET A 1 -49.18 -66.60 -33.02
CA MET A 1 -48.71 -65.34 -33.65
C MET A 1 -47.40 -64.94 -33.00
N ARG A 2 -46.32 -64.88 -33.80
CA ARG A 2 -45.01 -64.34 -33.44
C ARG A 2 -45.08 -62.81 -33.39
N LYS A 3 -44.40 -62.15 -32.44
CA LYS A 3 -43.75 -60.87 -32.68
C LYS A 3 -42.41 -60.81 -31.94
N ILE A 4 -41.35 -60.70 -32.74
CA ILE A 4 -39.95 -60.55 -32.37
C ILE A 4 -39.74 -59.05 -32.08
N PHE A 5 -39.16 -58.71 -30.92
CA PHE A 5 -38.64 -57.37 -30.62
C PHE A 5 -37.13 -57.36 -30.92
N HIS A 6 -36.70 -56.45 -31.80
CA HIS A 6 -35.28 -56.14 -31.98
C HIS A 6 -34.88 -55.07 -30.96
N LEU A 7 -33.85 -55.37 -30.17
CA LEU A 7 -33.17 -54.44 -29.28
C LEU A 7 -32.02 -53.79 -30.07
N LEU A 8 -32.07 -52.47 -30.28
CA LEU A 8 -30.98 -51.70 -30.88
C LEU A 8 -30.06 -51.21 -29.74
N LEU A 9 -28.82 -51.67 -29.73
CA LEU A 9 -27.79 -51.27 -28.77
C LEU A 9 -27.07 -50.03 -29.32
N CYS A 10 -27.28 -48.85 -28.73
CA CYS A 10 -26.48 -47.66 -29.02
C CYS A 10 -25.16 -47.72 -28.22
N VAL A 11 -24.04 -47.90 -28.90
CA VAL A 11 -22.70 -47.76 -28.35
C VAL A 11 -22.36 -46.26 -28.35
N ILE A 12 -22.28 -45.66 -27.17
CA ILE A 12 -21.71 -44.31 -26.98
C ILE A 12 -20.19 -44.48 -26.86
N CYS A 13 -19.47 -44.21 -27.94
CA CYS A 13 -18.01 -44.03 -27.87
C CYS A 13 -17.73 -42.68 -27.20
N PHE A 14 -17.23 -42.70 -25.97
CA PHE A 14 -16.53 -41.55 -25.41
C PHE A 14 -15.19 -41.43 -26.15
N GLN A 15 -15.09 -40.49 -27.10
CA GLN A 15 -13.79 -40.04 -27.58
C GLN A 15 -13.22 -39.06 -26.56
N SER A 16 -12.06 -39.38 -25.99
CA SER A 16 -11.24 -38.43 -25.26
C SER A 16 -10.77 -37.35 -26.24
N VAL A 17 -11.33 -36.14 -26.12
CA VAL A 17 -10.82 -34.97 -26.84
C VAL A 17 -9.61 -34.47 -26.06
N ASN A 18 -8.40 -34.77 -26.52
CA ASN A 18 -7.19 -34.17 -25.98
C ASN A 18 -7.05 -32.76 -26.56
N ALA A 19 -6.67 -31.78 -25.73
CA ALA A 19 -6.36 -30.44 -26.22
C ALA A 19 -5.16 -30.49 -27.19
N GLN A 20 -5.21 -29.68 -28.25
CA GLN A 20 -4.19 -29.67 -29.31
C GLN A 20 -2.85 -29.14 -28.79
N LEU A 21 -2.92 -28.09 -27.96
CA LEU A 21 -1.78 -27.51 -27.24
C LEU A 21 -1.95 -27.80 -25.74
N LEU A 22 -0.86 -28.20 -25.10
CA LEU A 22 -0.80 -28.52 -23.68
C LEU A 22 0.34 -27.75 -23.05
N ILE A 23 0.16 -27.26 -21.82
CA ILE A 23 1.27 -26.78 -21.01
C ILE A 23 2.08 -28.03 -20.61
N ASN A 24 3.37 -28.06 -20.94
CA ASN A 24 4.19 -29.27 -20.88
C ASN A 24 5.18 -29.27 -19.73
N GLU A 25 5.89 -28.16 -19.56
CA GLU A 25 6.86 -27.92 -18.50
C GLU A 25 6.89 -26.42 -18.23
N TYR A 26 7.20 -26.00 -17.01
CA TYR A 26 7.50 -24.62 -16.69
C TYR A 26 8.59 -24.56 -15.64
N SER A 27 9.42 -23.53 -15.72
CA SER A 27 10.29 -23.13 -14.62
C SER A 27 9.88 -21.74 -14.15
N ALA A 28 9.39 -21.68 -12.92
CA ALA A 28 9.14 -20.45 -12.17
C ALA A 28 10.21 -20.25 -11.07
N ALA A 29 11.33 -20.97 -11.22
CA ALA A 29 12.47 -20.99 -10.31
C ALA A 29 13.78 -20.82 -11.09
N ASN A 30 13.73 -20.28 -12.31
CA ASN A 30 14.89 -20.24 -13.20
C ASN A 30 15.89 -19.21 -12.68
N TYR A 31 16.98 -19.68 -12.07
CA TYR A 31 17.99 -18.81 -11.50
C TYR A 31 19.28 -18.82 -12.33
N ASP A 32 19.72 -20.03 -12.73
CA ASP A 32 20.99 -20.24 -13.44
C ASP A 32 20.93 -21.39 -14.48
N SER A 33 19.71 -21.83 -14.84
CA SER A 33 19.53 -23.07 -15.62
C SER A 33 19.37 -22.88 -17.12
N TYR A 34 18.60 -21.88 -17.56
CA TYR A 34 18.25 -21.69 -18.97
C TYR A 34 18.15 -20.20 -19.32
N GLN A 35 19.06 -19.70 -20.16
CA GLN A 35 19.09 -18.29 -20.57
C GLN A 35 18.18 -18.02 -21.76
N ASP A 36 17.57 -16.84 -21.77
CA ASP A 36 16.89 -16.30 -22.94
C ASP A 36 17.89 -15.72 -23.97
N ASN A 37 17.38 -15.17 -25.07
CA ASN A 37 18.19 -14.53 -26.10
C ASN A 37 18.79 -13.16 -25.68
N TYR A 38 18.51 -12.70 -24.47
CA TYR A 38 19.13 -11.53 -23.83
C TYR A 38 20.18 -11.93 -22.79
N LEU A 39 20.47 -13.24 -22.64
CA LEU A 39 21.37 -13.82 -21.64
C LEU A 39 20.85 -13.71 -20.20
N GLU A 40 19.54 -13.51 -20.03
CA GLU A 40 18.87 -13.44 -18.74
C GLU A 40 18.21 -14.77 -18.39
N TYR A 41 18.13 -15.10 -17.10
CA TYR A 41 17.46 -16.30 -16.59
C TYR A 41 15.98 -16.00 -16.30
N GLU A 42 15.22 -15.65 -17.34
CA GLU A 42 13.79 -15.39 -17.19
C GLU A 42 13.03 -16.70 -16.95
N ASP A 43 11.99 -16.65 -16.10
CA ASP A 43 11.06 -17.77 -15.95
C ASP A 43 10.41 -18.10 -17.30
N TRP A 44 9.99 -19.34 -17.49
CA TRP A 44 9.46 -19.78 -18.77
C TRP A 44 8.40 -20.86 -18.64
N VAL A 45 7.56 -20.93 -19.67
CA VAL A 45 6.57 -21.99 -19.86
C VAL A 45 6.75 -22.62 -21.24
N GLU A 46 6.72 -23.94 -21.27
CA GLU A 46 6.81 -24.75 -22.46
C GLU A 46 5.42 -25.26 -22.87
N ILE A 47 5.09 -25.09 -24.15
CA ILE A 47 3.84 -25.53 -24.75
C ILE A 47 4.12 -26.68 -25.72
N TYR A 48 3.47 -27.81 -25.51
CA TYR A 48 3.56 -28.99 -26.39
C TYR A 48 2.40 -29.04 -27.38
N ASN A 49 2.73 -29.20 -28.66
CA ASN A 49 1.77 -29.45 -29.72
C ASN A 49 1.63 -30.96 -29.96
N SER A 50 0.51 -31.53 -29.53
CA SER A 50 0.22 -32.97 -29.66
C SER A 50 -0.28 -33.39 -31.05
N THR A 51 -0.40 -32.44 -31.98
CA THR A 51 -0.96 -32.67 -33.32
C THR A 51 0.13 -32.96 -34.35
N PRO A 52 -0.22 -33.64 -35.47
CA PRO A 52 0.74 -33.93 -36.54
C PRO A 52 1.05 -32.72 -37.45
N ASN A 53 0.51 -31.53 -37.17
CA ASN A 53 0.74 -30.32 -37.95
C ASN A 53 1.31 -29.20 -37.06
N PRO A 54 2.20 -28.34 -37.57
CA PRO A 54 2.62 -27.15 -36.83
C PRO A 54 1.43 -26.24 -36.54
N ILE A 55 1.43 -25.60 -35.38
CA ILE A 55 0.39 -24.63 -34.96
C ILE A 55 1.06 -23.28 -34.76
N ASP A 56 0.58 -22.25 -35.47
CA ASP A 56 0.93 -20.85 -35.19
C ASP A 56 -0.01 -20.32 -34.10
N ILE A 57 0.55 -19.89 -32.98
CA ILE A 57 -0.22 -19.36 -31.84
C ILE A 57 -0.41 -17.84 -31.89
N ASN A 58 -0.11 -17.18 -33.02
CA ASN A 58 -0.46 -15.77 -33.22
C ASN A 58 -1.92 -15.49 -32.85
N GLY A 59 -2.14 -14.50 -31.99
CA GLY A 59 -3.46 -14.11 -31.51
C GLY A 59 -4.05 -15.00 -30.42
N TYR A 60 -3.38 -16.09 -30.01
CA TYR A 60 -3.74 -16.87 -28.82
C TYR A 60 -3.45 -16.05 -27.56
N PHE A 61 -4.01 -16.49 -26.44
CA PHE A 61 -3.84 -15.83 -25.16
C PHE A 61 -3.13 -16.72 -24.15
N ILE A 62 -2.17 -16.14 -23.43
CA ILE A 62 -1.52 -16.75 -22.28
C ILE A 62 -1.65 -15.79 -21.09
N THR A 63 -1.87 -16.35 -19.90
CA THR A 63 -2.02 -15.53 -18.69
C THR A 63 -1.43 -16.22 -17.46
N ASP A 64 -1.03 -15.36 -16.52
CA ASP A 64 -0.66 -15.68 -15.14
C ASP A 64 -1.83 -15.51 -14.13
N LYS A 65 -2.98 -15.00 -14.61
CA LYS A 65 -4.11 -14.55 -13.77
C LYS A 65 -5.43 -15.10 -14.25
N VAL A 66 -6.10 -15.88 -13.40
CA VAL A 66 -7.48 -16.37 -13.63
C VAL A 66 -8.46 -15.22 -13.89
N SER A 67 -8.27 -14.07 -13.24
CA SER A 67 -9.13 -12.89 -13.40
C SER A 67 -8.90 -12.13 -14.70
N ASN A 68 -7.83 -12.41 -15.43
CA ASN A 68 -7.53 -11.80 -16.73
C ASN A 68 -7.05 -12.88 -17.72
N PRO A 69 -7.97 -13.73 -18.24
CA PRO A 69 -7.62 -14.83 -19.13
C PRO A 69 -7.02 -14.39 -20.47
N THR A 70 -7.16 -13.11 -20.83
CA THR A 70 -6.68 -12.52 -22.09
C THR A 70 -5.48 -11.59 -21.89
N LYS A 71 -4.69 -11.79 -20.83
CA LYS A 71 -3.64 -10.85 -20.40
C LYS A 71 -2.55 -10.61 -21.46
N TRP A 72 -1.95 -11.67 -21.99
CA TRP A 72 -0.99 -11.55 -23.08
C TRP A 72 -1.57 -12.18 -24.34
N GLN A 73 -1.83 -11.36 -25.34
CA GLN A 73 -2.11 -11.85 -26.69
C GLN A 73 -0.77 -12.00 -27.42
N VAL A 74 -0.50 -13.17 -27.98
CA VAL A 74 0.74 -13.39 -28.75
C VAL A 74 0.73 -12.43 -29.95
N PRO A 75 1.68 -11.48 -30.04
CA PRO A 75 1.54 -10.31 -30.91
C PRO A 75 1.89 -10.56 -32.39
N SER A 76 2.56 -11.68 -32.69
CA SER A 76 2.91 -12.05 -34.06
C SER A 76 3.11 -13.57 -34.19
N SER A 77 3.48 -14.03 -35.39
CA SER A 77 3.65 -15.46 -35.69
C SER A 77 4.68 -16.13 -34.78
N PHE A 78 4.25 -17.18 -34.08
CA PHE A 78 5.10 -18.05 -33.27
C PHE A 78 4.63 -19.50 -33.48
N ILE A 79 5.45 -20.29 -34.17
CA ILE A 79 5.05 -21.61 -34.65
C ILE A 79 5.59 -22.69 -33.71
N ILE A 80 4.70 -23.47 -33.11
CA ILE A 80 5.04 -24.68 -32.36
C ILE A 80 5.00 -25.87 -33.32
N PRO A 81 6.12 -26.57 -33.58
CA PRO A 81 6.15 -27.66 -34.56
C PRO A 81 5.28 -28.86 -34.18
N ALA A 82 4.97 -29.70 -35.16
CA ALA A 82 4.14 -30.90 -34.95
C ALA A 82 4.83 -31.91 -34.03
N ASN A 83 4.11 -32.39 -33.00
CA ASN A 83 4.65 -33.30 -31.98
C ASN A 83 5.91 -32.77 -31.28
N ASP A 84 6.02 -31.45 -31.17
CA ASP A 84 7.18 -30.76 -30.61
C ASP A 84 6.74 -29.65 -29.64
N VAL A 85 7.72 -28.99 -29.04
CA VAL A 85 7.53 -27.99 -27.98
C VAL A 85 7.94 -26.58 -28.42
N GLY A 86 7.40 -25.57 -27.76
CA GLY A 86 7.80 -24.18 -27.90
C GLY A 86 7.90 -23.48 -26.54
N ILE A 87 8.97 -22.71 -26.33
CA ILE A 87 9.22 -21.97 -25.08
C ILE A 87 8.71 -20.55 -25.18
N ILE A 88 8.07 -20.09 -24.10
CA ILE A 88 7.63 -18.72 -23.91
C ILE A 88 8.24 -18.22 -22.61
N PHE A 89 9.09 -17.21 -22.70
CA PHE A 89 9.70 -16.57 -21.54
C PHE A 89 8.73 -15.58 -20.89
N CYS A 90 8.61 -15.61 -19.58
CA CYS A 90 7.81 -14.72 -18.76
C CYS A 90 8.66 -13.53 -18.32
N SER A 91 9.09 -12.69 -19.28
CA SER A 91 10.07 -11.62 -19.04
C SER A 91 9.46 -10.22 -18.87
N GLY A 92 8.16 -10.05 -19.16
CA GLY A 92 7.53 -8.72 -19.19
C GLY A 92 7.81 -7.89 -20.44
N ARG A 93 8.56 -8.40 -21.43
CA ARG A 93 9.01 -7.61 -22.60
C ARG A 93 7.92 -7.40 -23.68
N ASP A 94 6.86 -8.21 -23.68
CA ASP A 94 5.74 -8.12 -24.62
C ASP A 94 6.16 -8.18 -26.11
N GLU A 95 6.88 -9.23 -26.51
CA GLU A 95 7.39 -9.34 -27.89
C GLU A 95 7.49 -10.78 -28.39
N VAL A 96 7.50 -10.91 -29.73
CA VAL A 96 7.99 -12.10 -30.42
C VAL A 96 9.03 -11.62 -31.42
N SER A 97 10.30 -11.97 -31.18
CA SER A 97 11.43 -11.46 -31.96
C SER A 97 12.52 -12.51 -32.07
N GLY A 98 13.13 -12.63 -33.25
CA GLY A 98 14.22 -13.58 -33.49
C GLY A 98 13.85 -15.07 -33.31
N GLY A 99 12.55 -15.41 -33.28
CA GLY A 99 12.06 -16.76 -32.99
C GLY A 99 11.83 -17.04 -31.51
N PHE A 100 11.98 -16.06 -30.64
CA PHE A 100 11.75 -16.15 -29.20
C PHE A 100 10.47 -15.40 -28.82
N ALA A 101 9.67 -16.00 -27.94
CA ALA A 101 8.44 -15.42 -27.42
C ALA A 101 8.67 -14.94 -25.99
N HIS A 102 8.34 -13.67 -25.73
CA HIS A 102 8.42 -13.03 -24.42
C HIS A 102 7.05 -12.47 -24.02
N ALA A 103 6.44 -13.05 -22.99
CA ALA A 103 5.17 -12.58 -22.45
C ALA A 103 5.29 -11.18 -21.85
N ASN A 104 4.15 -10.47 -21.78
CA ASN A 104 4.05 -9.15 -21.13
C ASN A 104 3.98 -9.21 -19.60
N PHE A 105 4.33 -10.34 -19.00
CA PHE A 105 4.32 -10.55 -17.56
C PHE A 105 5.51 -11.39 -17.09
N LYS A 106 5.81 -11.27 -15.79
CA LYS A 106 6.69 -12.14 -15.02
C LYS A 106 5.87 -13.05 -14.09
N ILE A 107 6.46 -14.15 -13.64
CA ILE A 107 5.84 -15.08 -12.69
C ILE A 107 6.48 -14.91 -11.31
N THR A 108 5.74 -15.27 -10.26
CA THR A 108 6.23 -15.24 -8.87
C THR A 108 5.70 -16.46 -8.12
N GLN A 109 6.44 -17.57 -8.13
CA GLN A 109 5.93 -18.87 -7.68
C GLN A 109 5.48 -18.89 -6.22
N THR A 110 6.11 -18.11 -5.35
CA THR A 110 5.82 -18.12 -3.91
C THR A 110 4.67 -17.20 -3.50
N LYS A 111 4.05 -16.49 -4.45
CA LYS A 111 2.86 -15.65 -4.21
C LYS A 111 1.59 -16.47 -3.95
N GLY A 112 1.57 -17.74 -4.37
CA GLY A 112 0.55 -18.72 -4.03
C GLY A 112 -0.74 -18.69 -4.87
N ASN A 113 -0.87 -17.75 -5.81
CA ASN A 113 -2.05 -17.65 -6.70
C ASN A 113 -1.72 -17.55 -8.20
N GLU A 114 -0.45 -17.75 -8.57
CA GLU A 114 -0.01 -17.75 -9.97
C GLU A 114 -0.49 -19.02 -10.69
N VAL A 115 -0.88 -18.84 -11.96
CA VAL A 115 -1.32 -19.93 -12.85
C VAL A 115 -0.61 -19.82 -14.19
N PHE A 116 -0.64 -20.86 -15.00
CA PHE A 116 -0.50 -20.72 -16.44
C PHE A 116 -1.80 -21.18 -17.08
N MET A 117 -2.33 -20.37 -17.99
CA MET A 117 -3.51 -20.73 -18.79
C MET A 117 -3.23 -20.35 -20.25
N ILE A 118 -3.57 -21.24 -21.17
CA ILE A 118 -3.50 -20.98 -22.62
C ILE A 118 -4.89 -21.12 -23.24
N SER A 119 -5.30 -20.11 -23.99
CA SER A 119 -6.57 -20.08 -24.73
C SER A 119 -6.33 -19.80 -26.20
N ASP A 120 -7.20 -20.32 -27.06
CA ASP A 120 -7.14 -20.03 -28.49
C ASP A 120 -7.54 -18.58 -28.82
N ALA A 121 -7.41 -18.18 -30.08
CA ALA A 121 -7.78 -16.84 -30.55
C ALA A 121 -9.28 -16.52 -30.38
N SER A 122 -10.13 -17.53 -30.16
CA SER A 122 -11.57 -17.36 -29.83
C SER A 122 -11.83 -17.34 -28.32
N GLN A 123 -10.76 -17.25 -27.50
CA GLN A 123 -10.79 -17.23 -26.04
C GLN A 123 -11.30 -18.54 -25.42
N VAL A 124 -11.22 -19.65 -26.14
CA VAL A 124 -11.52 -20.97 -25.59
C VAL A 124 -10.29 -21.50 -24.85
N LEU A 125 -10.45 -21.78 -23.55
CA LEU A 125 -9.39 -22.37 -22.72
C LEU A 125 -9.00 -23.75 -23.25
N LEU A 126 -7.69 -23.95 -23.48
CA LEU A 126 -7.12 -25.20 -23.97
C LEU A 126 -6.50 -26.03 -22.85
N ASP A 127 -5.66 -25.40 -22.00
CA ASP A 127 -5.01 -26.05 -20.88
C ASP A 127 -4.71 -25.04 -19.76
N SER A 128 -4.54 -25.54 -18.53
CA SER A 128 -4.20 -24.72 -17.37
C SER A 128 -3.50 -25.52 -16.28
N ILE A 129 -2.59 -24.86 -15.54
CA ILE A 129 -1.95 -25.43 -14.36
C ILE A 129 -1.73 -24.33 -13.29
N SER A 130 -1.90 -24.67 -12.02
CA SER A 130 -1.48 -23.79 -10.92
C SER A 130 0.02 -23.92 -10.68
N VAL A 131 0.71 -22.79 -10.59
CA VAL A 131 2.14 -22.75 -10.28
C VAL A 131 2.33 -23.22 -8.84
N ARG A 132 3.30 -24.11 -8.63
CA ARG A 132 3.72 -24.61 -7.33
C ARG A 132 5.17 -24.21 -7.08
N PRO A 133 5.56 -23.91 -5.83
CA PRO A 133 6.94 -23.63 -5.51
C PRO A 133 7.89 -24.80 -5.81
N ASN A 134 9.01 -24.47 -6.42
CA ASN A 134 10.14 -25.32 -6.76
C ASN A 134 11.41 -24.76 -6.11
N LEU A 135 12.33 -25.67 -5.75
CA LEU A 135 13.66 -25.26 -5.34
C LEU A 135 14.41 -24.62 -6.51
N LYS A 136 15.46 -23.85 -6.18
CA LYS A 136 16.32 -23.13 -7.12
C LYS A 136 16.62 -23.95 -8.37
N SER A 137 16.30 -23.39 -9.54
CA SER A 137 16.56 -23.95 -10.87
C SER A 137 15.86 -25.28 -11.20
N HIS A 138 14.93 -25.73 -10.36
CA HIS A 138 14.07 -26.87 -10.69
C HIS A 138 12.84 -26.42 -11.51
N SER A 139 12.23 -27.36 -12.23
CA SER A 139 10.99 -27.12 -12.98
C SER A 139 9.88 -28.08 -12.57
N MET A 140 8.67 -27.80 -13.03
CA MET A 140 7.53 -28.71 -12.98
C MET A 140 7.09 -29.03 -14.39
N GLY A 141 6.85 -30.31 -14.68
CA GLY A 141 6.42 -30.73 -16.00
C GLY A 141 5.65 -32.02 -15.98
N ARG A 142 5.08 -32.38 -17.13
CA ARG A 142 4.47 -33.69 -17.37
C ARG A 142 5.57 -34.75 -17.43
N GLU A 143 5.36 -35.94 -16.85
CA GLU A 143 6.42 -36.98 -16.76
C GLU A 143 7.03 -37.37 -18.12
N THR A 144 6.21 -37.33 -19.17
CA THR A 144 6.60 -37.34 -20.58
C THR A 144 5.72 -36.34 -21.32
N ASN A 145 6.12 -35.88 -22.50
CA ASN A 145 5.35 -34.89 -23.26
C ASN A 145 3.87 -35.26 -23.39
N GLY A 146 2.98 -34.37 -22.96
CA GLY A 146 1.53 -34.57 -22.97
C GLY A 146 0.96 -35.58 -21.94
N SER A 147 1.76 -36.14 -21.04
CA SER A 147 1.28 -37.03 -19.96
C SER A 147 0.32 -36.31 -19.01
N SER A 148 -0.69 -36.99 -18.47
CA SER A 148 -1.58 -36.42 -17.45
C SER A 148 -0.91 -36.23 -16.08
N THR A 149 0.21 -36.90 -15.84
CA THR A 149 0.92 -36.89 -14.56
C THR A 149 1.96 -35.79 -14.56
N TRP A 150 1.91 -34.93 -13.54
CA TRP A 150 2.90 -33.88 -13.28
C TRP A 150 3.94 -34.34 -12.27
N ALA A 151 5.18 -33.90 -12.47
CA ALA A 151 6.36 -34.28 -11.71
C ALA A 151 7.33 -33.09 -11.61
N VAL A 152 8.31 -33.19 -10.71
CA VAL A 152 9.39 -32.24 -10.50
C VAL A 152 10.60 -32.66 -11.34
N PHE A 153 11.35 -31.72 -11.90
CA PHE A 153 12.64 -31.98 -12.50
C PHE A 153 13.70 -31.17 -11.77
N ASP A 154 14.73 -31.84 -11.26
CA ASP A 154 15.93 -31.18 -10.72
C ASP A 154 16.89 -30.69 -11.83
N ASN A 155 16.68 -31.20 -13.05
CA ASN A 155 17.28 -30.75 -14.29
C ASN A 155 16.17 -30.56 -15.32
N ALA A 156 15.79 -29.31 -15.57
CA ALA A 156 14.72 -28.97 -16.50
C ALA A 156 15.03 -29.45 -17.93
N THR A 157 13.99 -29.65 -18.75
CA THR A 157 14.11 -30.17 -20.13
C THR A 157 13.69 -29.19 -21.24
N PRO A 158 14.00 -27.88 -21.15
CA PRO A 158 13.49 -26.89 -22.09
C PRO A 158 13.85 -27.20 -23.54
N SER A 159 12.86 -27.10 -24.43
CA SER A 159 12.99 -27.37 -25.87
C SER A 159 13.30 -28.83 -26.21
N THR A 160 13.12 -29.77 -25.29
CA THR A 160 13.36 -31.20 -25.49
C THR A 160 12.23 -32.06 -24.92
N ALA A 161 12.32 -33.38 -25.07
CA ALA A 161 11.31 -34.26 -24.49
C ALA A 161 11.53 -34.43 -22.98
N ASN A 162 10.46 -34.33 -22.20
CA ASN A 162 10.49 -34.51 -20.76
C ASN A 162 11.01 -35.91 -20.39
N VAL A 163 12.13 -35.96 -19.67
CA VAL A 163 12.80 -37.17 -19.18
C VAL A 163 13.46 -36.89 -17.83
N GLY A 164 13.61 -37.91 -16.98
CA GLY A 164 14.36 -37.79 -15.71
C GLY A 164 13.59 -37.12 -14.56
N SER A 165 12.26 -37.22 -14.55
CA SER A 165 11.41 -36.60 -13.54
C SER A 165 11.40 -37.34 -12.19
N PHE A 166 11.05 -36.60 -11.14
CA PHE A 166 10.84 -37.05 -9.77
C PHE A 166 9.39 -36.79 -9.34
N GLN A 167 8.84 -37.67 -8.51
CA GLN A 167 7.41 -37.61 -8.18
C GLN A 167 7.01 -36.32 -7.45
N ARG A 168 7.86 -35.87 -6.52
CA ARG A 168 7.66 -34.71 -5.64
C ARG A 168 8.92 -34.46 -4.78
N TYR A 169 8.89 -33.39 -3.99
CA TYR A 169 9.74 -33.23 -2.82
C TYR A 169 9.23 -34.04 -1.61
N ALA A 170 10.12 -34.44 -0.71
CA ALA A 170 9.77 -34.91 0.62
C ALA A 170 9.06 -33.79 1.42
N TYR A 171 8.29 -34.15 2.45
CA TYR A 171 7.62 -33.15 3.28
C TYR A 171 8.63 -32.44 4.18
N THR A 172 8.61 -31.09 4.15
CA THR A 172 9.42 -30.23 5.00
C THR A 172 9.29 -30.62 6.48
N PRO A 173 10.40 -30.72 7.23
CA PRO A 173 10.35 -30.96 8.68
C PRO A 173 9.55 -29.88 9.42
N VAL A 174 8.98 -30.25 10.56
CA VAL A 174 8.24 -29.33 11.44
C VAL A 174 8.87 -29.34 12.82
N PHE A 175 9.13 -28.15 13.36
CA PHE A 175 9.61 -27.95 14.73
C PHE A 175 8.45 -27.83 15.72
N SER A 176 8.61 -28.41 16.91
CA SER A 176 7.54 -28.49 17.92
C SER A 176 7.22 -27.17 18.63
N ILE A 177 8.09 -26.17 18.51
CA ILE A 177 7.96 -24.85 19.15
C ILE A 177 8.34 -23.77 18.13
N SER A 178 7.76 -22.58 18.28
CA SER A 178 8.01 -21.43 17.40
C SER A 178 9.40 -20.81 17.63
N SER A 179 9.98 -20.16 16.63
CA SER A 179 11.13 -19.27 16.82
C SER A 179 10.79 -18.09 17.73
N GLY A 180 11.81 -17.40 18.26
CA GLY A 180 11.64 -16.25 19.16
C GLY A 180 12.35 -16.40 20.50
N TYR A 181 11.90 -15.63 21.50
CA TYR A 181 12.50 -15.58 22.85
C TYR A 181 12.13 -16.77 23.73
N TYR A 182 13.11 -17.27 24.48
CA TYR A 182 12.99 -18.30 25.52
C TYR A 182 13.87 -17.97 26.72
N SER A 183 13.45 -18.39 27.92
CA SER A 183 14.24 -18.22 29.14
C SER A 183 14.89 -19.53 29.58
N GLY A 184 16.20 -19.47 29.86
CA GLY A 184 17.04 -20.58 30.30
C GLY A 184 17.35 -21.64 29.24
N SER A 185 16.34 -22.16 28.53
CA SER A 185 16.55 -23.12 27.45
C SER A 185 15.33 -23.28 26.54
N ALA A 186 15.55 -23.71 25.30
CA ALA A 186 14.51 -24.15 24.38
C ALA A 186 14.73 -25.63 23.99
N GLN A 187 13.69 -26.47 24.09
CA GLN A 187 13.75 -27.86 23.64
C GLN A 187 12.90 -28.07 22.39
N VAL A 188 13.52 -28.53 21.31
CA VAL A 188 12.90 -28.71 20.00
C VAL A 188 12.80 -30.19 19.65
N ILE A 189 11.60 -30.62 19.25
CA ILE A 189 11.34 -31.90 18.62
C ILE A 189 11.11 -31.64 17.13
N ILE A 190 11.81 -32.38 16.27
CA ILE A 190 11.65 -32.32 14.82
C ILE A 190 10.82 -33.51 14.34
N THR A 191 9.82 -33.26 13.51
CA THR A 191 8.94 -34.29 12.93
C THR A 191 8.80 -34.10 11.43
N SER A 192 8.38 -35.15 10.70
CA SER A 192 7.97 -35.03 9.30
C SER A 192 6.66 -35.80 9.10
N ALA A 193 5.82 -35.32 8.20
CA ALA A 193 4.60 -36.02 7.80
C ALA A 193 4.90 -37.30 6.99
N ASP A 194 6.11 -37.43 6.42
CA ASP A 194 6.55 -38.65 5.76
C ASP A 194 7.12 -39.64 6.80
N PRO A 195 6.53 -40.83 7.00
CA PRO A 195 7.05 -41.80 7.95
C PRO A 195 8.35 -42.49 7.48
N ASN A 196 8.73 -42.35 6.21
CA ASN A 196 9.88 -43.04 5.60
C ASN A 196 10.99 -42.06 5.17
N VAL A 197 11.29 -41.07 6.01
CA VAL A 197 12.40 -40.13 5.80
C VAL A 197 13.43 -40.22 6.92
N THR A 198 14.66 -39.85 6.58
CA THR A 198 15.69 -39.48 7.54
C THR A 198 15.78 -37.96 7.61
N ILE A 199 15.77 -37.39 8.82
CA ILE A 199 15.90 -35.95 9.05
C ILE A 199 17.34 -35.64 9.43
N TYR A 200 17.91 -34.62 8.77
CA TYR A 200 19.24 -34.09 9.04
C TYR A 200 19.15 -32.63 9.45
N TYR A 201 20.05 -32.16 10.31
CA TYR A 201 20.01 -30.80 10.84
C TYR A 201 21.40 -30.21 11.10
N THR A 202 21.45 -28.89 11.18
CA THR A 202 22.62 -28.06 11.51
C THR A 202 22.23 -27.00 12.54
N THR A 203 23.21 -26.51 13.31
CA THR A 203 23.01 -25.52 14.39
C THR A 203 23.98 -24.33 14.31
N ASP A 204 24.71 -24.22 13.21
CA ASP A 204 25.77 -23.24 12.95
C ASP A 204 25.43 -22.34 11.76
N GLY A 205 24.19 -22.44 11.25
CA GLY A 205 23.70 -21.68 10.10
C GLY A 205 23.98 -22.30 8.73
N SER A 206 24.76 -23.39 8.65
CA SER A 206 25.02 -24.12 7.40
C SER A 206 23.77 -24.78 6.81
N GLU A 207 23.68 -24.93 5.49
CA GLU A 207 22.57 -25.68 4.89
C GLU A 207 22.70 -27.19 5.21
N PRO A 208 21.68 -27.83 5.82
CA PRO A 208 21.76 -29.25 6.13
C PRO A 208 21.61 -30.10 4.88
N ASP A 209 22.37 -31.19 4.82
CA ASP A 209 22.31 -32.21 3.77
C ASP A 209 22.31 -33.64 4.37
N ASN A 210 22.39 -34.68 3.54
CA ASN A 210 22.42 -36.06 4.01
C ASN A 210 23.77 -36.50 4.63
N THR A 211 24.74 -35.59 4.76
CA THR A 211 26.02 -35.79 5.47
C THR A 211 26.05 -35.08 6.83
N SER A 212 25.07 -34.23 7.09
CA SER A 212 24.89 -33.47 8.33
C SER A 212 24.44 -34.36 9.50
N ALA A 213 24.23 -33.77 10.68
CA ALA A 213 23.84 -34.53 11.87
C ALA A 213 22.43 -35.13 11.71
N GLN A 214 22.27 -36.44 11.91
CA GLN A 214 20.98 -37.10 11.86
C GLN A 214 20.18 -36.83 13.15
N TYR A 215 18.93 -36.38 13.00
CA TYR A 215 18.03 -36.20 14.13
C TYR A 215 17.52 -37.55 14.66
N THR A 216 17.76 -37.80 15.95
CA THR A 216 17.34 -39.05 16.63
C THR A 216 16.68 -38.82 17.98
N THR A 217 16.92 -37.67 18.62
CA THR A 217 16.39 -37.31 19.94
C THR A 217 16.15 -35.79 20.01
N PRO A 218 15.25 -35.29 20.88
CA PRO A 218 15.01 -33.87 21.04
C PRO A 218 16.29 -33.08 21.31
N ILE A 219 16.40 -31.87 20.74
CA ILE A 219 17.57 -30.99 20.87
C ILE A 219 17.25 -29.90 21.88
N THR A 220 18.18 -29.61 22.81
CA THR A 220 18.03 -28.53 23.78
C THR A 220 19.08 -27.44 23.52
N PHE A 221 18.62 -26.20 23.35
CA PHE A 221 19.44 -25.00 23.24
C PHE A 221 19.48 -24.27 24.59
N VAL A 222 20.67 -23.88 25.04
CA VAL A 222 20.91 -23.08 26.27
C VAL A 222 21.59 -21.74 25.98
N GLN A 223 21.75 -21.45 24.70
CA GLN A 223 22.27 -20.20 24.14
C GLN A 223 21.52 -19.95 22.83
N THR A 224 21.52 -18.71 22.35
CA THR A 224 20.90 -18.37 21.08
C THR A 224 21.45 -19.23 19.94
N THR A 225 20.56 -19.77 19.12
CA THR A 225 20.94 -20.75 18.10
C THR A 225 19.96 -20.72 16.93
N VAL A 226 20.48 -20.77 15.70
CA VAL A 226 19.70 -21.06 14.50
C VAL A 226 19.68 -22.57 14.27
N LEU A 227 18.50 -23.16 14.12
CA LEU A 227 18.33 -24.57 13.77
C LEU A 227 17.80 -24.66 12.33
N LYS A 228 18.48 -25.44 11.47
CA LYS A 228 18.00 -25.78 10.13
C LYS A 228 17.82 -27.29 9.99
N ALA A 229 16.79 -27.75 9.30
CA ALA A 229 16.54 -29.17 9.08
C ALA A 229 15.97 -29.49 7.68
N VAL A 230 16.38 -30.65 7.13
CA VAL A 230 15.92 -31.20 5.85
C VAL A 230 15.57 -32.67 5.99
N ALA A 231 14.59 -33.14 5.22
CA ALA A 231 14.18 -34.55 5.17
C ALA A 231 14.58 -35.22 3.84
N TYR A 232 15.18 -36.41 3.93
CA TYR A 232 15.51 -37.26 2.79
C TYR A 232 14.66 -38.52 2.81
N SER A 233 13.91 -38.76 1.74
CA SER A 233 13.10 -39.96 1.54
C SER A 233 13.95 -41.20 1.27
N LEU A 234 13.52 -42.35 1.79
CA LEU A 234 14.11 -43.64 1.44
C LEU A 234 13.77 -44.08 -0.01
N ASN A 235 12.73 -43.49 -0.62
CA ASN A 235 12.41 -43.68 -2.03
C ASN A 235 13.25 -42.70 -2.89
N PRO A 236 14.10 -43.19 -3.81
CA PRO A 236 14.97 -42.35 -4.64
C PRO A 236 14.24 -41.51 -5.69
N ASN A 237 12.95 -41.78 -5.95
CA ASN A 237 12.12 -40.99 -6.87
C ASN A 237 11.48 -39.77 -6.19
N ILE A 238 11.83 -39.48 -4.93
CA ILE A 238 11.36 -38.33 -4.15
C ILE A 238 12.59 -37.50 -3.79
N LEU A 239 12.59 -36.23 -4.21
CA LEU A 239 13.66 -35.29 -3.92
C LEU A 239 13.70 -34.91 -2.43
N PRO A 240 14.83 -34.38 -1.92
CA PRO A 240 14.89 -33.80 -0.59
C PRO A 240 13.80 -32.75 -0.37
N SER A 241 13.39 -32.54 0.88
CA SER A 241 12.41 -31.51 1.20
C SER A 241 12.98 -30.09 1.04
N PHE A 242 12.12 -29.09 1.12
CA PHE A 242 12.56 -27.74 1.52
C PHE A 242 13.15 -27.78 2.94
N ILE A 243 13.97 -26.79 3.27
CA ILE A 243 14.60 -26.64 4.59
C ILE A 243 13.64 -25.88 5.52
N GLU A 244 13.41 -26.42 6.72
CA GLU A 244 12.81 -25.65 7.81
C GLU A 244 13.91 -25.01 8.64
N TYR A 245 13.75 -23.74 9.02
CA TYR A 245 14.76 -23.02 9.80
C TYR A 245 14.13 -22.02 10.77
N ASN A 246 14.61 -22.01 12.01
CA ASN A 246 14.13 -21.15 13.09
C ASN A 246 15.30 -20.68 13.97
N THR A 247 15.27 -19.42 14.37
CA THR A 247 16.17 -18.87 15.40
C THR A 247 15.51 -18.86 16.78
N TYR A 248 16.21 -19.38 17.78
CA TYR A 248 15.76 -19.39 19.18
C TYR A 248 16.68 -18.49 20.00
N PHE A 249 16.15 -17.39 20.54
CA PHE A 249 16.89 -16.43 21.36
C PHE A 249 16.79 -16.83 22.83
N ILE A 250 17.91 -17.16 23.48
CA ILE A 250 17.92 -17.69 24.85
C ILE A 250 18.46 -16.63 25.82
N ASP A 251 17.60 -16.20 26.74
CA ASP A 251 17.89 -15.15 27.73
C ASP A 251 18.34 -13.79 27.12
N ASP A 252 18.13 -13.61 25.82
CA ASP A 252 18.30 -12.34 25.11
C ASP A 252 16.98 -11.53 25.16
N THR A 253 17.09 -10.21 25.17
CA THR A 253 15.96 -9.28 25.07
C THR A 253 16.38 -7.99 24.39
N HIS A 254 15.56 -7.47 23.48
CA HIS A 254 15.79 -6.22 22.76
C HIS A 254 14.55 -5.33 22.79
N THR A 255 14.77 -4.02 22.62
CA THR A 255 13.72 -2.99 22.55
C THR A 255 13.33 -2.63 21.12
N ILE A 256 14.11 -3.10 20.15
CA ILE A 256 13.92 -2.92 18.71
C ILE A 256 13.80 -4.29 18.00
N PRO A 257 13.26 -4.33 16.76
CA PRO A 257 13.17 -5.55 15.95
C PRO A 257 14.50 -6.27 15.73
N ILE A 258 14.43 -7.55 15.36
CA ILE A 258 15.60 -8.41 15.15
C ILE A 258 15.61 -8.96 13.73
N LEU A 259 16.76 -8.87 13.06
CA LEU A 259 17.07 -9.58 11.84
C LEU A 259 18.06 -10.71 12.16
N SER A 260 17.59 -11.96 12.14
CA SER A 260 18.49 -13.13 12.17
C SER A 260 18.87 -13.52 10.75
N VAL A 261 20.15 -13.55 10.44
CA VAL A 261 20.68 -13.97 9.14
C VAL A 261 21.54 -15.22 9.32
N SER A 262 21.46 -16.15 8.36
CA SER A 262 22.30 -17.36 8.43
C SER A 262 22.64 -17.99 7.08
N GLY A 263 23.83 -18.56 6.98
CA GLY A 263 24.29 -19.26 5.78
C GLY A 263 25.79 -19.56 5.82
N ASP A 264 26.21 -20.56 5.04
CA ASP A 264 27.59 -21.07 5.00
C ASP A 264 28.64 -19.99 4.69
N SER A 265 28.39 -19.24 3.63
CA SER A 265 29.31 -18.21 3.14
C SER A 265 28.97 -16.81 3.66
N VAL A 266 27.89 -16.67 4.44
CA VAL A 266 27.46 -15.39 5.00
C VAL A 266 28.43 -14.95 6.11
N ALA A 267 28.86 -15.86 6.97
CA ALA A 267 29.89 -15.57 7.97
C ALA A 267 31.22 -15.18 7.30
N VAL A 268 31.67 -15.93 6.30
CA VAL A 268 32.91 -15.59 5.56
C VAL A 268 32.82 -14.21 4.90
N LEU A 269 31.64 -13.84 4.38
CA LEU A 269 31.40 -12.53 3.79
C LEU A 269 31.44 -11.40 4.85
N ILE A 270 30.70 -11.56 5.95
CA ILE A 270 30.43 -10.48 6.92
C ILE A 270 31.51 -10.41 8.00
N GLU A 271 31.96 -11.54 8.55
CA GLU A 271 32.94 -11.64 9.64
C GLU A 271 34.38 -11.53 9.13
N ASP A 272 34.76 -12.40 8.19
CA ASP A 272 36.17 -12.52 7.80
C ASP A 272 36.64 -11.40 6.86
N GLY A 273 35.71 -10.64 6.27
CA GLY A 273 36.00 -9.59 5.29
C GLY A 273 36.77 -10.11 4.05
N LEU A 274 36.87 -11.43 3.90
CA LEU A 274 37.62 -12.08 2.83
C LEU A 274 36.83 -11.98 1.53
N GLN A 275 37.04 -10.87 0.82
CA GLN A 275 36.80 -10.76 -0.63
C GLN A 275 37.65 -11.78 -1.43
N THR A 276 38.55 -12.53 -0.76
CA THR A 276 39.44 -13.52 -1.37
C THR A 276 38.77 -14.85 -1.69
N ILE A 277 37.48 -15.05 -1.39
CA ILE A 277 36.68 -15.94 -2.21
C ILE A 277 36.31 -15.17 -3.48
N GLY A 278 37.31 -14.97 -4.35
CA GLY A 278 37.12 -14.88 -5.81
C GLY A 278 36.87 -13.54 -6.51
N GLY A 279 36.98 -12.37 -5.87
CA GLY A 279 36.94 -11.13 -6.66
C GLY A 279 37.19 -9.83 -5.90
N GLY A 280 38.30 -9.15 -6.20
CA GLY A 280 38.44 -7.73 -5.85
C GLY A 280 37.45 -6.85 -6.63
N TRP A 281 37.67 -5.53 -6.65
CA TRP A 281 36.85 -4.52 -7.32
C TRP A 281 36.37 -4.83 -8.77
N ASN A 282 37.08 -5.74 -9.47
CA ASN A 282 36.81 -6.18 -10.84
C ASN A 282 36.54 -7.70 -10.99
N GLY A 283 36.35 -8.44 -9.89
CA GLY A 283 35.96 -9.85 -9.93
C GLY A 283 34.44 -10.01 -10.00
N PRO A 284 33.93 -11.18 -10.40
CA PRO A 284 32.49 -11.42 -10.41
C PRO A 284 31.92 -11.22 -9.00
N PRO A 285 30.73 -10.60 -8.86
CA PRO A 285 30.07 -10.48 -7.56
C PRO A 285 29.84 -11.89 -7.01
N HIS A 286 30.37 -12.14 -5.82
CA HIS A 286 29.98 -13.32 -5.05
C HIS A 286 28.70 -12.96 -4.31
N GLU A 287 27.67 -13.76 -4.56
CA GLU A 287 26.34 -13.61 -3.98
C GLU A 287 26.11 -14.79 -3.01
N PRO A 288 26.71 -14.82 -1.80
CA PRO A 288 26.42 -15.85 -0.81
C PRO A 288 24.93 -16.06 -0.64
N GLN A 289 24.53 -17.32 -0.63
CA GLN A 289 23.14 -17.71 -0.42
C GLN A 289 22.92 -17.99 1.06
N GLY A 290 21.72 -17.67 1.54
CA GLY A 290 21.33 -17.96 2.90
C GLY A 290 19.91 -17.51 3.21
N THR A 291 19.61 -17.41 4.50
CA THR A 291 18.27 -17.18 5.01
C THR A 291 18.22 -15.94 5.89
N ILE A 292 17.07 -15.30 5.92
CA ILE A 292 16.73 -14.27 6.90
C ILE A 292 15.47 -14.67 7.66
N GLU A 293 15.38 -14.25 8.92
CA GLU A 293 14.18 -14.25 9.75
C GLU A 293 14.02 -12.86 10.38
N TRP A 294 12.87 -12.23 10.16
CA TRP A 294 12.53 -10.91 10.68
C TRP A 294 11.55 -11.04 11.85
N PHE A 295 11.94 -10.50 13.01
CA PHE A 295 11.16 -10.55 14.24
C PHE A 295 10.80 -9.15 14.70
N ASP A 296 9.61 -9.00 15.29
CA ASP A 296 9.28 -7.80 16.04
C ASP A 296 10.13 -7.70 17.33
N LYS A 297 10.04 -6.56 18.03
CA LYS A 297 10.74 -6.35 19.31
C LYS A 297 10.33 -7.30 20.43
N ASN A 298 9.24 -8.05 20.28
CA ASN A 298 8.79 -9.04 21.26
C ASN A 298 9.28 -10.46 20.89
N GLY A 299 10.13 -10.58 19.86
CA GLY A 299 10.65 -11.85 19.37
C GLY A 299 9.62 -12.68 18.61
N VAL A 300 8.53 -12.07 18.13
CA VAL A 300 7.54 -12.74 17.28
C VAL A 300 8.03 -12.70 15.84
N LEU A 301 8.16 -13.87 15.22
CA LEU A 301 8.51 -13.97 13.80
C LEU A 301 7.41 -13.34 12.94
N ILE A 302 7.79 -12.35 12.13
CA ILE A 302 6.91 -11.66 11.19
C ILE A 302 6.99 -12.31 9.81
N ASP A 303 8.20 -12.45 9.28
CA ASP A 303 8.41 -13.09 7.99
C ASP A 303 9.83 -13.68 7.90
N LYS A 304 10.01 -14.60 6.96
CA LYS A 304 11.31 -15.21 6.67
C LYS A 304 11.42 -15.59 5.21
N GLY A 305 12.65 -15.72 4.73
CA GLY A 305 12.87 -16.24 3.39
C GLY A 305 14.33 -16.50 3.09
N THR A 306 14.59 -16.85 1.84
CA THR A 306 15.90 -17.23 1.35
C THR A 306 16.26 -16.41 0.12
N GLY A 307 17.55 -16.23 -0.08
CA GLY A 307 18.03 -15.29 -1.05
C GLY A 307 19.53 -15.10 -0.97
N GLU A 308 19.97 -13.95 -1.43
CA GLU A 308 21.38 -13.64 -1.65
C GLU A 308 21.82 -12.41 -0.90
N PHE A 309 23.06 -12.49 -0.42
CA PHE A 309 23.75 -11.42 0.25
C PHE A 309 24.81 -10.85 -0.70
N ASN A 310 25.02 -9.55 -0.69
CA ASN A 310 26.22 -8.96 -1.26
C ASN A 310 26.68 -7.75 -0.45
N LYS A 311 27.92 -7.32 -0.74
CA LYS A 311 28.56 -6.20 -0.06
C LYS A 311 27.74 -4.91 -0.22
N HIS A 312 27.49 -4.20 0.88
CA HIS A 312 26.93 -2.86 0.86
C HIS A 312 27.95 -1.79 1.30
N GLY A 313 28.17 -0.79 0.45
CA GLY A 313 29.04 0.35 0.73
C GLY A 313 30.52 0.01 0.57
N ASN A 314 31.34 0.99 0.15
CA ASN A 314 32.77 0.73 -0.08
C ASN A 314 33.61 0.86 1.18
N ASP A 315 33.70 2.07 1.73
CA ASP A 315 34.64 2.42 2.80
C ASP A 315 34.22 1.80 4.13
N SER A 316 32.91 1.69 4.38
CA SER A 316 32.33 1.02 5.54
C SER A 316 32.70 -0.45 5.70
N TRP A 317 33.19 -1.10 4.64
CA TRP A 317 33.67 -2.48 4.68
C TRP A 317 35.10 -2.64 5.19
N ALA A 318 35.80 -1.54 5.43
CA ALA A 318 37.08 -1.54 6.12
C ALA A 318 36.95 -1.82 7.63
N TYR A 319 35.74 -1.67 8.20
CA TYR A 319 35.43 -1.94 9.60
C TYR A 319 35.07 -3.41 9.84
N ASP A 320 35.14 -3.87 11.09
CA ASP A 320 34.77 -5.26 11.41
C ASP A 320 33.24 -5.45 11.42
N GLN A 321 32.48 -4.41 11.81
CA GLN A 321 31.03 -4.39 11.66
C GLN A 321 30.61 -3.93 10.25
N ARG A 322 30.27 -4.88 9.39
CA ARG A 322 29.99 -4.64 7.96
C ARG A 322 28.50 -4.58 7.64
N GLY A 323 28.11 -3.69 6.73
CA GLY A 323 26.76 -3.64 6.17
C GLY A 323 26.61 -4.55 4.95
N PHE A 324 25.43 -5.05 4.65
CA PHE A 324 25.18 -5.91 3.49
C PHE A 324 23.83 -5.61 2.86
N ASP A 325 23.70 -5.89 1.58
CA ASP A 325 22.43 -5.90 0.88
C ASP A 325 21.90 -7.34 0.92
N TYR A 326 20.59 -7.49 1.12
CA TYR A 326 19.91 -8.77 1.02
C TYR A 326 18.83 -8.72 -0.05
N ILE A 327 18.83 -9.72 -0.92
CA ILE A 327 17.88 -9.85 -2.04
C ILE A 327 17.11 -11.15 -1.84
N MET A 328 15.83 -11.04 -1.55
CA MET A 328 14.92 -12.17 -1.48
C MET A 328 14.72 -12.75 -2.89
N ARG A 329 14.93 -14.06 -3.05
CA ARG A 329 14.85 -14.74 -4.35
C ARG A 329 13.64 -15.66 -4.39
N ASP A 330 12.60 -15.23 -5.11
CA ASP A 330 11.44 -16.09 -5.43
C ASP A 330 11.89 -17.40 -6.09
N GLN A 331 12.98 -17.35 -6.86
CA GLN A 331 13.57 -18.50 -7.52
C GLN A 331 13.97 -19.62 -6.56
N PHE A 332 14.20 -19.33 -5.28
CA PHE A 332 14.58 -20.35 -4.31
C PHE A 332 13.36 -21.10 -3.75
N GLY A 333 12.15 -20.59 -3.99
CA GLY A 333 10.89 -21.25 -3.69
C GLY A 333 10.36 -21.05 -2.26
N TYR A 334 10.98 -20.19 -1.46
CA TYR A 334 10.57 -19.95 -0.07
C TYR A 334 9.72 -18.68 0.09
N ASN A 335 10.16 -17.57 -0.49
CA ASN A 335 9.46 -16.29 -0.43
C ASN A 335 9.95 -15.35 -1.55
N TYR A 336 9.13 -14.39 -1.99
CA TYR A 336 9.48 -13.46 -3.08
C TYR A 336 9.88 -12.08 -2.59
N ALA A 337 9.51 -11.72 -1.36
CA ALA A 337 9.81 -10.46 -0.73
C ALA A 337 9.72 -10.62 0.80
N LEU A 338 10.45 -9.79 1.53
CA LEU A 338 10.19 -9.57 2.94
C LEU A 338 8.87 -8.80 3.07
N LYS A 339 7.86 -9.40 3.70
CA LYS A 339 6.49 -8.86 3.83
C LYS A 339 6.25 -8.34 5.24
N ASP A 340 6.43 -7.04 5.41
CA ASP A 340 6.10 -6.30 6.61
C ASP A 340 6.03 -4.80 6.30
N LYS A 341 5.30 -4.01 7.08
CA LYS A 341 5.39 -2.55 7.04
C LYS A 341 6.61 -2.11 7.85
N LEU A 342 7.78 -2.19 7.22
CA LEU A 342 9.07 -1.96 7.89
C LEU A 342 9.28 -0.51 8.34
N PHE A 343 8.76 0.48 7.59
CA PHE A 343 9.15 1.88 7.73
C PHE A 343 8.00 2.76 8.18
N MET A 344 8.22 3.58 9.22
CA MET A 344 7.17 4.39 9.86
C MET A 344 6.53 5.44 8.92
N THR A 345 7.30 5.97 7.98
CA THR A 345 6.89 7.06 7.07
C THR A 345 6.32 6.56 5.75
N LYS A 346 6.23 5.24 5.54
CA LYS A 346 5.82 4.65 4.26
C LYS A 346 4.80 3.53 4.48
N ASP A 347 3.86 3.40 3.56
CA ASP A 347 2.84 2.33 3.59
C ASP A 347 3.24 1.08 2.81
N ARG A 348 4.45 1.05 2.24
CA ARG A 348 4.99 -0.12 1.55
C ARG A 348 5.19 -1.28 2.52
N ASP A 349 4.66 -2.43 2.13
CA ASP A 349 4.56 -3.63 2.98
C ASP A 349 5.33 -4.85 2.43
N LYS A 350 6.11 -4.65 1.36
CA LYS A 350 6.89 -5.72 0.73
C LYS A 350 8.17 -5.18 0.07
N PHE A 351 9.26 -5.90 0.27
CA PHE A 351 10.59 -5.52 -0.19
C PHE A 351 11.32 -6.72 -0.79
N GLN A 352 11.64 -6.69 -2.08
CA GLN A 352 12.48 -7.72 -2.68
C GLN A 352 13.92 -7.57 -2.21
N ARG A 353 14.37 -6.33 -2.04
CA ARG A 353 15.73 -5.99 -1.63
C ARG A 353 15.71 -5.00 -0.47
N ILE A 354 16.56 -5.25 0.51
CA ILE A 354 16.80 -4.36 1.65
C ILE A 354 18.30 -4.13 1.80
N ILE A 355 18.65 -2.94 2.28
CA ILE A 355 19.99 -2.64 2.76
C ILE A 355 20.00 -2.88 4.26
N VAL A 356 21.07 -3.50 4.77
CA VAL A 356 21.34 -3.65 6.20
C VAL A 356 22.62 -2.90 6.50
N LYS A 357 22.52 -1.66 7.01
CA LYS A 357 23.66 -0.74 7.18
C LYS A 357 24.09 -0.68 8.65
N ALA A 358 25.40 -0.71 8.87
CA ALA A 358 26.05 -0.62 10.18
C ALA A 358 26.51 0.82 10.49
N ALA A 359 25.66 1.82 10.24
CA ALA A 359 25.99 3.26 10.28
C ALA A 359 27.18 3.75 9.40
N ALA A 360 27.88 2.85 8.71
CA ALA A 360 28.99 3.15 7.80
C ALA A 360 30.07 4.04 8.45
N ASN A 361 30.40 5.19 7.88
CA ASN A 361 31.44 6.06 8.41
C ASN A 361 31.02 6.79 9.70
N ASP A 362 29.76 6.69 10.12
CA ASP A 362 29.30 7.11 11.45
C ASP A 362 29.31 5.96 12.48
N ASN A 363 29.87 4.79 12.13
CA ASN A 363 29.91 3.63 13.01
C ASN A 363 30.67 3.93 14.32
N TYR A 364 30.03 3.58 15.43
CA TYR A 364 30.65 3.52 16.76
C TYR A 364 30.91 2.06 17.18
N PRO A 365 32.12 1.71 17.67
CA PRO A 365 33.24 2.60 18.01
C PRO A 365 34.29 2.81 16.90
N GLU A 366 34.08 2.25 15.71
CA GLU A 366 35.12 2.15 14.67
C GLU A 366 35.62 3.49 14.16
N THR A 367 34.72 4.47 14.01
CA THR A 367 35.08 5.81 13.55
C THR A 367 35.13 6.80 14.72
N ASN A 368 36.21 7.58 14.79
CA ASN A 368 36.34 8.65 15.76
C ASN A 368 35.21 9.68 15.60
N GLY A 369 34.48 9.99 16.67
CA GLY A 369 33.31 10.88 16.63
C GLY A 369 32.00 10.21 16.15
N GLY A 370 32.02 8.91 15.83
CA GLY A 370 30.84 8.17 15.38
C GLY A 370 29.71 8.18 16.40
N ALA A 371 28.50 8.54 15.96
CA ALA A 371 27.28 8.57 16.78
C ALA A 371 26.33 7.41 16.46
N HIS A 372 26.62 6.63 15.42
CA HIS A 372 25.83 5.50 14.96
C HIS A 372 24.39 5.87 14.52
N ILE A 373 24.16 7.11 14.05
CA ILE A 373 22.82 7.65 13.76
C ILE A 373 22.74 8.65 12.59
N ARG A 374 23.83 9.33 12.20
CA ARG A 374 23.80 10.54 11.34
C ARG A 374 23.06 10.35 10.03
N ASP A 375 23.41 9.29 9.30
CA ASP A 375 22.81 9.03 7.99
C ASP A 375 21.28 8.80 8.08
N GLN A 376 20.81 7.93 9.01
CA GLN A 376 19.36 7.73 9.21
C GLN A 376 18.68 9.00 9.69
N TYR A 377 19.33 9.78 10.55
CA TYR A 377 18.77 11.03 11.02
C TYR A 377 18.49 11.99 9.86
N VAL A 378 19.46 12.21 8.96
CA VAL A 378 19.29 13.14 7.83
C VAL A 378 18.20 12.65 6.86
N HIS A 379 18.20 11.35 6.54
CA HIS A 379 17.17 10.77 5.69
C HIS A 379 15.77 10.87 6.30
N HIS A 380 15.63 10.58 7.59
CA HIS A 380 14.35 10.65 8.28
C HIS A 380 13.86 12.08 8.44
N LEU A 381 14.76 13.02 8.75
CA LEU A 381 14.45 14.44 8.80
C LEU A 381 13.90 14.93 7.46
N SER A 382 14.54 14.56 6.34
CA SER A 382 14.06 14.89 4.98
C SER A 382 12.64 14.38 4.72
N GLN A 383 12.35 13.14 5.12
CA GLN A 383 11.01 12.55 4.95
C GLN A 383 9.94 13.22 5.80
N LEU A 384 10.24 13.52 7.07
CA LEU A 384 9.29 14.20 7.95
C LEU A 384 9.08 15.68 7.58
N ALA A 385 10.10 16.31 6.98
CA ALA A 385 10.04 17.65 6.44
C ALA A 385 9.35 17.73 5.06
N ASP A 386 8.91 16.59 4.52
CA ASP A 386 8.35 16.45 3.17
C ASP A 386 9.20 17.17 2.11
N LEU A 387 10.50 16.87 2.09
CA LEU A 387 11.39 17.44 1.10
C LEU A 387 11.09 16.85 -0.29
N ARG A 388 11.25 17.67 -1.33
CA ARG A 388 10.86 17.38 -2.72
C ARG A 388 11.85 16.44 -3.43
N MET A 389 12.37 15.45 -2.72
CA MET A 389 13.42 14.51 -3.14
C MET A 389 12.95 13.07 -2.92
N ASP A 390 13.86 12.11 -3.11
CA ASP A 390 13.66 10.72 -2.71
C ASP A 390 14.71 10.33 -1.66
N GLU A 391 14.34 9.52 -0.68
CA GLU A 391 15.20 9.13 0.44
C GLU A 391 15.22 7.62 0.67
N ARG A 392 16.24 7.16 1.40
CA ARG A 392 16.31 5.83 1.97
C ARG A 392 15.62 5.82 3.33
N SER A 393 14.37 5.35 3.36
CA SER A 393 13.63 5.09 4.61
C SER A 393 14.41 4.17 5.53
N TYR A 394 14.25 4.30 6.86
CA TYR A 394 15.02 3.52 7.83
C TYR A 394 14.17 2.84 8.91
N GLN A 395 14.70 1.73 9.44
CA GLN A 395 14.21 1.04 10.63
C GLN A 395 15.39 0.45 11.39
N SER A 396 15.63 0.88 12.62
CA SER A 396 16.68 0.30 13.46
C SER A 396 16.35 -1.14 13.87
N CYS A 397 17.36 -2.00 13.91
CA CYS A 397 17.23 -3.41 14.28
C CYS A 397 18.51 -3.96 14.92
N ILE A 398 18.39 -5.12 15.56
CA ILE A 398 19.53 -5.93 15.98
C ILE A 398 19.77 -7.01 14.94
N VAL A 399 21.04 -7.20 14.56
CA VAL A 399 21.44 -8.32 13.69
C VAL A 399 21.99 -9.46 14.53
N TYR A 400 21.53 -10.68 14.21
CA TYR A 400 22.19 -11.93 14.61
C TYR A 400 22.75 -12.61 13.36
N LEU A 401 24.00 -13.07 13.44
CA LEU A 401 24.69 -13.78 12.37
C LEU A 401 24.92 -15.24 12.81
N ASN A 402 24.28 -16.20 12.15
CA ASN A 402 24.35 -17.63 12.51
C ASN A 402 24.03 -17.92 14.00
N GLY A 403 23.17 -17.10 14.61
CA GLY A 403 22.81 -17.21 16.03
C GLY A 403 23.69 -16.39 16.99
N ASP A 404 24.76 -15.75 16.51
CA ASP A 404 25.59 -14.86 17.31
C ASP A 404 25.12 -13.41 17.23
N TYR A 405 25.02 -12.74 18.37
CA TYR A 405 24.74 -11.31 18.42
C TYR A 405 25.81 -10.53 17.63
N TRP A 406 25.35 -9.67 16.72
CA TRP A 406 26.21 -8.94 15.79
C TRP A 406 26.16 -7.41 15.95
N GLY A 407 25.14 -6.85 16.59
CA GLY A 407 25.11 -5.43 16.95
C GLY A 407 23.89 -4.66 16.45
N VAL A 408 23.95 -3.34 16.63
CA VAL A 408 22.94 -2.39 16.18
C VAL A 408 23.15 -2.09 14.70
N TYR A 409 22.08 -2.17 13.93
CA TYR A 409 22.03 -1.92 12.50
C TYR A 409 20.76 -1.15 12.16
N ASP A 410 20.66 -0.72 10.91
CA ASP A 410 19.42 -0.23 10.34
C ASP A 410 19.08 -0.97 9.03
N LEU A 411 17.79 -1.22 8.81
CA LEU A 411 17.25 -1.61 7.53
C LEU A 411 16.97 -0.35 6.72
N ARG A 412 17.30 -0.35 5.42
CA ARG A 412 16.92 0.71 4.49
C ARG A 412 16.23 0.23 3.23
N GLU A 413 15.35 1.07 2.72
CA GLU A 413 14.96 1.00 1.31
C GLU A 413 16.13 1.37 0.39
N LYS A 414 16.17 0.69 -0.76
CA LYS A 414 17.10 1.00 -1.84
C LYS A 414 16.43 1.92 -2.86
N ALA A 415 16.51 3.23 -2.64
CA ALA A 415 15.92 4.24 -3.53
C ALA A 415 16.49 4.19 -4.96
N ASP A 416 17.68 3.62 -5.10
CA ASP A 416 18.41 3.33 -6.33
C ASP A 416 18.10 1.94 -6.92
N ASP A 417 16.91 1.39 -6.67
CA ASP A 417 16.42 0.12 -7.22
C ASP A 417 15.11 0.31 -8.00
N HIS A 418 14.94 -0.46 -9.08
CA HIS A 418 13.72 -0.46 -9.87
C HIS A 418 12.47 -0.90 -9.09
N ASP A 419 12.62 -1.73 -8.05
CA ASP A 419 11.53 -2.13 -7.17
C ASP A 419 10.96 -0.92 -6.41
N PHE A 420 11.82 0.03 -6.02
CA PHE A 420 11.43 1.30 -5.40
C PHE A 420 10.73 2.22 -6.40
N THR A 421 11.36 2.51 -7.55
CA THR A 421 10.80 3.45 -8.54
C THR A 421 9.49 2.94 -9.14
N ASN A 422 9.34 1.63 -9.30
CA ASN A 422 8.11 1.03 -9.78
C ASN A 422 6.98 1.13 -8.74
N TYR A 423 7.26 0.80 -7.48
CA TYR A 423 6.24 0.80 -6.43
C TYR A 423 5.68 2.20 -6.19
N TYR A 424 6.55 3.20 -6.01
CA TYR A 424 6.09 4.55 -5.65
C TYR A 424 5.63 5.38 -6.84
N TYR A 425 6.17 5.13 -8.04
CA TYR A 425 6.04 6.06 -9.16
C TYR A 425 5.60 5.42 -10.49
N ASP A 426 5.33 4.12 -10.54
CA ASP A 426 5.02 3.38 -11.78
C ASP A 426 6.14 3.56 -12.83
N GLN A 427 7.39 3.51 -12.37
CA GLN A 427 8.59 3.60 -13.20
C GLN A 427 9.37 2.27 -13.14
N PRO A 428 9.00 1.26 -13.94
CA PRO A 428 9.61 -0.07 -13.91
C PRO A 428 11.03 -0.09 -14.49
N SER A 429 11.70 -1.23 -14.33
CA SER A 429 13.03 -1.47 -14.91
C SER A 429 13.06 -1.13 -16.41
N GLY A 430 14.14 -0.49 -16.85
CA GLY A 430 14.30 -0.01 -18.22
C GLY A 430 13.54 1.28 -18.57
N GLN A 431 12.70 1.79 -17.68
CA GLN A 431 11.96 3.05 -17.86
C GLN A 431 12.45 4.16 -16.93
N VAL A 432 13.73 4.11 -16.55
CA VAL A 432 14.36 5.05 -15.63
C VAL A 432 15.69 5.52 -16.23
N ASP A 433 15.93 6.83 -16.22
CA ASP A 433 17.27 7.40 -16.36
C ASP A 433 17.76 7.71 -14.92
N TYR A 434 18.79 7.01 -14.43
CA TYR A 434 19.31 7.18 -13.05
C TYR A 434 20.82 7.35 -13.07
N LEU A 435 21.34 8.46 -12.53
CA LEU A 435 22.76 8.76 -12.44
C LEU A 435 23.22 8.79 -10.97
N LYS A 436 24.45 8.31 -10.73
CA LYS A 436 25.14 8.39 -9.44
C LYS A 436 26.58 8.83 -9.62
N THR A 437 27.09 9.58 -8.65
CA THR A 437 28.46 10.10 -8.62
C THR A 437 29.18 9.72 -7.33
N TRP A 438 30.30 9.01 -7.47
CA TRP A 438 31.27 8.73 -6.40
C TRP A 438 32.68 8.82 -7.02
N GLY A 439 33.15 10.05 -7.22
CA GLY A 439 34.41 10.37 -7.90
C GLY A 439 34.38 10.17 -9.42
N GLN A 440 33.53 9.27 -9.90
CA GLN A 440 33.11 9.11 -11.29
C GLN A 440 31.58 9.00 -11.33
N THR A 441 31.00 9.34 -12.48
CA THR A 441 29.55 9.29 -12.68
C THR A 441 29.16 8.15 -13.61
N TRP A 442 28.16 7.37 -13.23
CA TRP A 442 27.65 6.25 -14.01
C TRP A 442 26.11 6.20 -13.98
N SER A 443 25.53 5.34 -14.82
CA SER A 443 24.10 5.04 -14.82
C SER A 443 23.81 3.83 -13.94
N GLU A 444 23.01 4.00 -12.88
CA GLU A 444 22.78 2.95 -11.87
C GLU A 444 21.76 1.90 -12.30
N LEU A 445 20.66 2.34 -12.94
CA LEU A 445 19.61 1.47 -13.44
C LEU A 445 19.66 1.47 -14.98
N PRO A 446 20.65 0.78 -15.60
CA PRO A 446 20.74 0.76 -17.05
C PRO A 446 19.49 0.15 -17.65
N LYS A 447 19.07 0.67 -18.81
CA LYS A 447 18.06 0.01 -19.62
C LYS A 447 18.53 -1.40 -19.93
N VAL A 448 17.65 -2.37 -19.79
CA VAL A 448 17.94 -3.75 -20.15
C VAL A 448 18.33 -3.78 -21.62
N GLY A 449 19.63 -3.93 -21.92
CA GLY A 449 20.19 -3.70 -23.25
C GLY A 449 20.34 -2.21 -23.65
N PRO A 450 21.22 -1.91 -24.62
CA PRO A 450 21.68 -0.54 -24.91
C PRO A 450 20.57 0.49 -25.18
N PRO A 451 20.83 1.79 -24.87
CA PRO A 451 22.17 2.36 -24.78
C PRO A 451 22.77 2.37 -23.37
N ALA A 452 24.09 2.17 -23.34
CA ALA A 452 24.93 2.23 -22.15
C ALA A 452 24.90 3.61 -21.46
N ALA A 453 25.46 3.69 -20.24
CA ALA A 453 25.62 4.89 -19.42
C ALA A 453 25.92 6.22 -20.16
N PRO A 454 26.68 6.27 -21.28
CA PRO A 454 26.85 7.50 -22.06
C PRO A 454 25.55 8.16 -22.54
N ALA A 455 24.47 7.40 -22.80
CA ALA A 455 23.21 7.98 -23.26
C ALA A 455 22.42 8.68 -22.16
N VAL A 456 22.42 8.12 -20.95
CA VAL A 456 21.76 8.73 -19.78
C VAL A 456 22.48 10.03 -19.41
N MET A 457 23.82 10.02 -19.44
CA MET A 457 24.62 11.23 -19.26
C MET A 457 24.33 12.28 -20.34
N ALA A 458 24.21 11.90 -21.62
CA ALA A 458 23.86 12.84 -22.68
C ALA A 458 22.47 13.49 -22.47
N ASN A 459 21.50 12.75 -21.91
CA ASN A 459 20.20 13.29 -21.54
C ASN A 459 20.31 14.33 -20.43
N TRP A 460 21.13 14.08 -19.39
CA TRP A 460 21.41 15.04 -18.33
C TRP A 460 22.11 16.30 -18.88
N ASN A 461 23.19 16.12 -19.66
CA ASN A 461 23.95 17.23 -20.25
C ASN A 461 23.07 18.12 -21.14
N THR A 462 22.01 17.58 -21.75
CA THR A 462 21.07 18.39 -22.54
C THR A 462 20.35 19.43 -21.68
N ILE A 463 20.01 19.07 -20.45
CA ILE A 463 19.32 19.95 -19.50
C ILE A 463 20.30 20.94 -18.89
N GLU A 464 21.45 20.45 -18.43
CA GLU A 464 22.54 21.29 -17.94
C GLU A 464 22.89 22.38 -18.97
N ASN A 465 23.16 22.00 -20.22
CA ASN A 465 23.48 22.95 -21.29
C ASN A 465 22.33 23.93 -21.56
N TYR A 466 21.08 23.47 -21.53
CA TYR A 466 19.94 24.36 -21.73
C TYR A 466 19.88 25.42 -20.62
N ILE A 467 19.93 25.01 -19.36
CA ILE A 467 19.79 25.90 -18.20
C ILE A 467 20.96 26.88 -18.13
N THR A 468 22.18 26.42 -18.38
CA THR A 468 23.40 27.25 -18.25
C THR A 468 23.66 28.15 -19.46
N SER A 469 23.19 27.78 -20.66
CA SER A 469 23.42 28.56 -21.89
C SER A 469 22.29 29.52 -22.24
N ASN A 470 21.13 29.41 -21.58
CA ASN A 470 20.00 30.31 -21.78
C ASN A 470 19.80 31.20 -20.55
N PRO A 471 19.46 32.49 -20.73
CA PRO A 471 19.22 33.39 -19.61
C PRO A 471 17.94 32.98 -18.87
N MET A 472 18.06 32.53 -17.61
CA MET A 472 16.92 32.07 -16.80
C MET A 472 16.04 33.21 -16.28
N ASN A 473 16.53 34.45 -16.26
CA ASN A 473 15.69 35.63 -16.02
C ASN A 473 14.66 35.89 -17.16
N VAL A 474 14.75 35.16 -18.28
CA VAL A 474 13.68 35.14 -19.29
C VAL A 474 12.69 34.04 -18.93
N GLN A 475 11.48 34.45 -18.53
CA GLN A 475 10.45 33.54 -18.01
C GLN A 475 10.12 32.34 -18.92
N ALA A 476 10.14 32.52 -20.25
CA ALA A 476 9.89 31.42 -21.18
C ALA A 476 10.97 30.32 -21.09
N ASN A 477 12.23 30.70 -20.85
CA ASN A 477 13.32 29.75 -20.68
C ASN A 477 13.19 29.00 -19.36
N TYR A 478 12.90 29.72 -18.28
CA TYR A 478 12.67 29.12 -16.97
C TYR A 478 11.47 28.17 -16.97
N ASN A 479 10.34 28.56 -17.57
CA ASN A 479 9.16 27.70 -17.71
C ASN A 479 9.47 26.39 -18.45
N TYR A 480 10.31 26.44 -19.49
CA TYR A 480 10.77 25.22 -20.17
C TYR A 480 11.66 24.38 -19.25
N ALA A 481 12.63 24.98 -18.56
CA ALA A 481 13.51 24.29 -17.61
C ALA A 481 12.71 23.60 -16.49
N LYS A 482 11.79 24.33 -15.84
CA LYS A 482 10.84 23.83 -14.82
C LYS A 482 9.92 22.73 -15.35
N GLY A 483 9.70 22.68 -16.66
CA GLY A 483 8.95 21.62 -17.33
C GLY A 483 9.66 20.26 -17.37
N ILE A 484 10.99 20.25 -17.37
CA ILE A 484 11.83 19.04 -17.54
C ILE A 484 12.73 18.72 -16.34
N PHE A 485 12.91 19.69 -15.43
CA PHE A 485 13.70 19.59 -14.22
C PHE A 485 12.85 20.00 -13.02
N ASN A 486 12.92 19.21 -11.94
CA ASN A 486 12.21 19.53 -10.70
C ASN A 486 13.02 20.58 -9.91
N THR A 487 12.69 21.86 -10.10
CA THR A 487 13.36 22.98 -9.43
C THR A 487 13.21 22.94 -7.92
N GLY A 488 12.09 22.43 -7.40
CA GLY A 488 11.90 22.26 -5.96
C GLY A 488 12.82 21.19 -5.36
N SER A 489 13.15 20.16 -6.13
CA SER A 489 14.08 19.11 -5.70
C SER A 489 15.50 19.62 -5.51
N ILE A 490 16.01 20.49 -6.41
CA ILE A 490 17.35 21.08 -6.23
C ILE A 490 17.37 22.08 -5.08
N ILE A 491 16.29 22.85 -4.88
CA ILE A 491 16.12 23.76 -3.73
C ILE A 491 16.27 22.97 -2.44
N ASP A 492 15.48 21.91 -2.27
CA ASP A 492 15.48 21.14 -1.03
C ASP A 492 16.81 20.36 -0.84
N TYR A 493 17.44 19.91 -1.93
CA TYR A 493 18.76 19.26 -1.87
C TYR A 493 19.85 20.21 -1.37
N PHE A 494 19.92 21.42 -1.92
CA PHE A 494 20.92 22.42 -1.51
C PHE A 494 20.63 22.95 -0.11
N LEU A 495 19.37 23.19 0.23
CA LEU A 495 18.97 23.62 1.57
C LEU A 495 19.32 22.58 2.63
N LEU A 496 18.94 21.32 2.44
CA LEU A 496 19.23 20.27 3.41
C LEU A 496 20.74 20.12 3.61
N ASN A 497 21.52 19.99 2.52
CA ASN A 497 22.99 19.87 2.61
C ASN A 497 23.63 21.08 3.31
N SER A 498 23.04 22.27 3.18
CA SER A 498 23.48 23.46 3.92
C SER A 498 23.13 23.38 5.40
N TYR A 499 21.93 22.91 5.77
CA TYR A 499 21.52 22.75 7.17
C TYR A 499 22.34 21.69 7.91
N VAL A 500 22.68 20.59 7.26
CA VAL A 500 23.46 19.51 7.88
C VAL A 500 24.97 19.69 7.70
N VAL A 501 25.37 20.71 6.93
CA VAL A 501 26.76 20.97 6.51
C VAL A 501 27.40 19.70 5.98
N CYS A 502 26.80 19.14 4.93
CA CYS A 502 27.35 17.98 4.26
C CYS A 502 28.68 18.34 3.60
N SER A 503 29.70 17.53 3.84
CA SER A 503 31.05 17.75 3.32
C SER A 503 31.48 16.72 2.27
N ASP A 504 30.57 15.81 1.91
CA ASP A 504 30.75 14.73 0.94
C ASP A 504 29.54 14.61 -0.01
N TRP A 505 29.30 15.65 -0.81
CA TRP A 505 28.20 15.76 -1.79
C TRP A 505 28.68 16.45 -3.09
N LEU A 506 27.88 16.40 -4.16
CA LEU A 506 28.12 16.90 -5.53
C LEU A 506 29.19 16.16 -6.33
N ASN A 507 30.42 16.05 -5.83
CA ASN A 507 31.51 15.30 -6.48
C ASN A 507 31.60 13.83 -6.06
N TRP A 508 30.87 13.50 -4.99
CA TRP A 508 30.61 12.18 -4.46
C TRP A 508 29.14 12.10 -4.03
N ASN A 509 28.73 11.03 -3.34
CA ASN A 509 27.41 10.73 -2.76
C ASN A 509 26.22 11.53 -3.34
N THR A 510 26.12 11.59 -4.66
CA THR A 510 25.08 12.35 -5.37
C THR A 510 24.35 11.43 -6.31
N ALA A 511 23.03 11.46 -6.23
CA ALA A 511 22.15 10.63 -7.03
C ALA A 511 20.99 11.47 -7.56
N TRP A 512 20.64 11.29 -8.83
CA TRP A 512 19.51 11.97 -9.46
C TRP A 512 18.95 11.14 -10.60
N TRP A 513 17.65 11.26 -10.83
CA TRP A 513 16.96 10.40 -11.77
C TRP A 513 15.71 11.05 -12.36
N ARG A 514 15.15 10.42 -13.41
CA ARG A 514 13.80 10.68 -13.91
C ARG A 514 13.13 9.40 -14.43
N GLY A 515 11.81 9.38 -14.35
CA GLY A 515 10.96 8.39 -15.00
C GLY A 515 10.78 8.64 -16.50
N LEU A 516 10.63 7.55 -17.26
CA LEU A 516 10.36 7.56 -18.70
C LEU A 516 9.02 6.94 -19.05
N ASN A 517 8.38 6.21 -18.14
CA ASN A 517 7.05 5.64 -18.35
C ASN A 517 6.03 6.78 -18.54
N PRO A 518 5.34 6.86 -19.70
CA PRO A 518 4.34 7.89 -19.93
C PRO A 518 3.19 7.86 -18.93
N THR A 519 2.81 6.67 -18.44
CA THR A 519 1.73 6.50 -17.46
C THR A 519 2.17 6.74 -16.02
N GLY A 520 3.47 6.68 -15.75
CA GLY A 520 4.04 6.88 -14.42
C GLY A 520 4.28 8.35 -14.04
N ASP A 521 4.60 8.56 -12.76
CA ASP A 521 4.94 9.85 -12.17
C ASP A 521 6.47 10.12 -12.18
N LYS A 522 6.91 11.27 -11.67
CA LYS A 522 8.33 11.67 -11.49
C LYS A 522 9.16 11.67 -12.78
N LYS A 523 8.57 12.18 -13.86
CA LYS A 523 9.19 12.28 -15.20
C LYS A 523 10.21 13.42 -15.36
N LYS A 524 10.32 14.31 -14.38
CA LYS A 524 11.30 15.39 -14.34
C LYS A 524 12.53 14.93 -13.58
N TRP A 525 13.71 15.37 -14.01
CA TRP A 525 14.94 15.09 -13.27
C TRP A 525 14.87 15.66 -11.85
N ARG A 526 15.28 14.85 -10.88
CA ARG A 526 15.20 15.16 -9.45
C ARG A 526 16.29 14.44 -8.66
N TYR A 527 16.62 14.97 -7.49
CA TYR A 527 17.65 14.43 -6.60
C TYR A 527 17.11 13.35 -5.67
N VAL A 528 18.02 12.45 -5.29
CA VAL A 528 17.86 11.43 -4.27
C VAL A 528 18.93 11.67 -3.23
N LEU A 529 18.56 11.62 -1.94
CA LEU A 529 19.56 11.59 -0.88
C LEU A 529 20.33 10.27 -0.91
N TRP A 530 21.63 10.37 -0.74
CA TRP A 530 22.50 9.21 -0.74
C TRP A 530 23.67 9.47 0.21
N ASP A 531 23.85 8.57 1.19
CA ASP A 531 25.05 8.49 2.04
C ASP A 531 25.39 9.79 2.79
N MET A 532 24.62 10.06 3.83
CA MET A 532 24.61 11.33 4.57
C MET A 532 25.38 11.27 5.90
N ASP A 533 26.35 10.37 6.05
CA ASP A 533 27.14 10.24 7.28
C ASP A 533 28.20 11.34 7.45
N ALA A 534 28.70 11.97 6.38
CA ALA A 534 29.67 13.09 6.42
C ALA A 534 29.01 14.47 6.72
N THR A 535 28.27 14.54 7.82
CA THR A 535 27.45 15.69 8.23
C THR A 535 27.71 16.08 9.68
N PHE A 536 27.36 17.32 10.07
CA PHE A 536 27.52 17.82 11.45
C PHE A 536 28.97 17.76 11.97
N ASP A 537 29.92 18.27 11.16
CA ASP A 537 31.38 18.25 11.39
C ASP A 537 31.97 16.84 11.60
N HIS A 538 31.32 15.82 11.05
CA HIS A 538 31.81 14.45 11.07
C HIS A 538 32.43 14.05 9.73
N TYR A 539 33.45 13.20 9.81
CA TYR A 539 34.15 12.58 8.69
C TYR A 539 34.93 13.57 7.78
N ILE A 540 35.17 13.19 6.53
CA ILE A 540 36.12 13.83 5.62
C ILE A 540 35.40 14.82 4.69
N ASN A 541 35.98 16.02 4.54
CA ASN A 541 35.53 17.02 3.59
C ASN A 541 36.04 16.74 2.16
N TYR A 542 35.38 15.81 1.46
CA TYR A 542 35.71 15.43 0.09
C TYR A 542 35.24 16.46 -0.97
N THR A 543 34.19 17.21 -0.69
CA THR A 543 33.67 18.26 -1.58
C THR A 543 34.55 19.51 -1.55
N ASN A 544 35.39 19.66 -0.53
CA ASN A 544 36.11 20.89 -0.21
C ASN A 544 35.13 22.05 0.05
N VAL A 545 34.07 21.80 0.83
CA VAL A 545 33.24 22.89 1.34
C VAL A 545 34.11 23.87 2.14
N PRO A 546 33.87 25.20 2.07
CA PRO A 546 34.74 26.19 2.70
C PRO A 546 34.90 26.01 4.21
N SER A 547 33.87 25.50 4.88
CA SER A 547 33.84 25.23 6.32
C SER A 547 32.93 24.06 6.63
N THR A 548 33.34 23.21 7.58
CA THR A 548 32.51 22.13 8.15
C THR A 548 31.89 22.51 9.50
N SER A 549 32.23 23.70 10.03
CA SER A 549 31.70 24.25 11.29
C SER A 549 30.19 24.52 11.22
N PRO A 550 29.45 24.53 12.35
CA PRO A 550 28.06 24.98 12.38
C PRO A 550 27.87 26.43 11.92
N THR A 551 28.94 27.22 11.89
CA THR A 551 28.96 28.61 11.37
C THR A 551 29.40 28.71 9.91
N ALA A 552 29.38 27.61 9.15
CA ALA A 552 29.63 27.64 7.69
C ALA A 552 28.67 28.65 7.01
N ASP A 553 29.13 29.34 5.97
CA ASP A 553 28.33 30.39 5.38
C ASP A 553 27.11 29.77 4.66
N PRO A 554 25.86 30.17 4.94
CA PRO A 554 24.69 29.67 4.22
C PRO A 554 24.80 29.83 2.69
N CYS A 555 25.58 30.78 2.19
CA CYS A 555 25.81 30.97 0.76
C CYS A 555 26.93 30.09 0.17
N ASP A 556 27.66 29.33 0.99
CA ASP A 556 28.79 28.50 0.56
C ASP A 556 28.47 27.60 -0.66
N PRO A 557 27.30 26.94 -0.76
CA PRO A 557 26.97 26.10 -1.91
C PRO A 557 27.13 26.78 -3.28
N SER A 558 26.77 28.07 -3.39
CA SER A 558 26.89 28.83 -4.64
C SER A 558 28.35 29.09 -5.06
N SER A 559 29.29 28.99 -4.11
CA SER A 559 30.72 29.29 -4.31
C SER A 559 31.56 28.08 -4.73
N LEU A 560 30.99 26.87 -4.71
CA LEU A 560 31.70 25.60 -4.94
C LEU A 560 32.19 25.37 -6.39
N ASN A 561 31.91 26.30 -7.31
CA ASN A 561 32.17 26.20 -8.75
C ASN A 561 31.37 25.08 -9.43
N ASP A 562 31.97 23.92 -9.66
CA ASP A 562 31.32 22.74 -10.24
C ASP A 562 32.02 21.45 -9.76
N PRO A 563 31.88 21.10 -8.46
CA PRO A 563 32.47 19.87 -7.94
C PRO A 563 31.91 18.66 -8.70
N GLY A 564 32.79 17.76 -9.15
CA GLY A 564 32.41 16.56 -9.89
C GLY A 564 32.25 16.80 -11.39
N GLY A 565 31.90 18.01 -11.82
CA GLY A 565 31.78 18.38 -13.24
C GLY A 565 30.45 17.98 -13.88
N GLN A 566 29.37 17.86 -13.09
CA GLN A 566 28.02 17.50 -13.56
C GLN A 566 27.10 18.73 -13.70
N GLY A 567 27.61 19.93 -13.45
CA GLY A 567 26.86 21.17 -13.64
C GLY A 567 25.83 21.46 -12.55
N HIS A 568 25.84 20.77 -11.41
CA HIS A 568 24.86 20.97 -10.33
C HIS A 568 24.86 22.41 -9.78
N VAL A 569 26.04 22.95 -9.44
CA VAL A 569 26.19 24.33 -8.95
C VAL A 569 26.02 25.36 -10.09
N PRO A 570 26.50 25.13 -11.32
CA PRO A 570 26.15 25.96 -12.47
C PRO A 570 24.65 26.06 -12.73
N ILE A 571 23.90 24.95 -12.65
CA ILE A 571 22.44 24.92 -12.76
C ILE A 571 21.80 25.74 -11.64
N TRP A 572 22.21 25.50 -10.40
CA TRP A 572 21.75 26.27 -9.22
C TRP A 572 21.95 27.78 -9.42
N ASN A 573 23.16 28.20 -9.76
CA ASN A 573 23.50 29.61 -9.96
C ASN A 573 22.78 30.24 -11.17
N ALA A 574 22.51 29.46 -12.22
CA ALA A 574 21.72 29.93 -13.36
C ALA A 574 20.25 30.16 -12.95
N LEU A 575 19.65 29.21 -12.24
CA LEU A 575 18.25 29.26 -11.78
C LEU A 575 18.01 30.40 -10.77
N LEU A 576 18.97 30.71 -9.90
CA LEU A 576 18.90 31.85 -8.97
C LEU A 576 18.71 33.22 -9.66
N ASN A 577 18.93 33.33 -10.97
CA ASN A 577 18.65 34.57 -11.72
C ASN A 577 17.17 34.70 -12.15
N ASN A 578 16.33 33.71 -11.87
CA ASN A 578 14.89 33.78 -12.12
C ASN A 578 14.14 34.13 -10.82
N ASP A 579 13.28 35.14 -10.89
CA ASP A 579 12.56 35.65 -9.71
C ASP A 579 11.66 34.56 -9.09
N ASP A 580 10.87 33.81 -9.87
CA ASP A 580 10.02 32.72 -9.35
C ASP A 580 10.84 31.62 -8.63
N PHE A 581 12.04 31.29 -9.14
CA PHE A 581 12.92 30.31 -8.49
C PHE A 581 13.49 30.85 -7.19
N PHE A 582 13.91 32.11 -7.21
CA PHE A 582 14.48 32.78 -6.04
C PHE A 582 13.44 32.94 -4.92
N ASP A 583 12.20 33.28 -5.28
CA ASP A 583 11.06 33.38 -4.38
C ASP A 583 10.71 32.01 -3.78
N ASP A 584 10.59 30.94 -4.59
CA ASP A 584 10.37 29.56 -4.10
C ASP A 584 11.48 29.14 -3.14
N TYR A 585 12.75 29.37 -3.51
CA TYR A 585 13.91 29.05 -2.67
C TYR A 585 13.84 29.69 -1.29
N LEU A 586 13.63 31.01 -1.22
CA LEU A 586 13.65 31.73 0.05
C LEU A 586 12.40 31.48 0.88
N ASN A 587 11.21 31.44 0.28
CA ASN A 587 10.00 31.06 1.02
C ASN A 587 10.12 29.64 1.56
N ARG A 588 10.58 28.68 0.74
CA ARG A 588 10.78 27.29 1.17
C ARG A 588 11.77 27.19 2.31
N TRP A 589 12.87 27.95 2.26
CA TRP A 589 13.80 28.01 3.37
C TRP A 589 13.14 28.49 4.66
N GLN A 590 12.38 29.58 4.63
CA GLN A 590 11.70 30.11 5.83
C GLN A 590 10.66 29.14 6.38
N ASP A 591 9.87 28.51 5.50
CA ASP A 591 8.89 27.49 5.88
C ASP A 591 9.57 26.31 6.60
N LEU A 592 10.69 25.84 6.06
CA LEU A 592 11.48 24.77 6.68
C LEU A 592 12.13 25.23 8.00
N ALA A 593 12.72 26.42 8.03
CA ALA A 593 13.42 26.98 9.20
C ALA A 593 12.48 27.16 10.41
N ASN A 594 11.23 27.54 10.16
CA ASN A 594 10.21 27.75 11.18
C ASN A 594 9.45 26.46 11.55
N GLY A 595 9.51 25.44 10.70
CA GLY A 595 8.91 24.14 10.94
C GLY A 595 9.95 23.04 11.18
N PRO A 596 10.11 22.09 10.26
CA PRO A 596 10.86 20.85 10.49
C PRO A 596 12.39 21.03 10.58
N LEU A 597 12.96 22.14 10.12
CA LEU A 597 14.39 22.47 10.29
C LEU A 597 14.63 23.50 11.41
N SER A 598 13.62 23.77 12.25
CA SER A 598 13.81 24.54 13.47
C SER A 598 14.69 23.79 14.48
N CYS A 599 15.35 24.55 15.36
CA CYS A 599 16.21 23.99 16.42
C CYS A 599 15.49 22.95 17.27
N ASP A 600 14.28 23.29 17.73
CA ASP A 600 13.49 22.43 18.60
C ASP A 600 13.08 21.15 17.87
N TYR A 601 12.64 21.25 16.61
CA TYR A 601 12.22 20.07 15.86
C TYR A 601 13.39 19.12 15.62
N MET A 602 14.51 19.64 15.08
CA MET A 602 15.69 18.84 14.76
C MET A 602 16.27 18.14 16.01
N VAL A 603 16.36 18.85 17.13
CA VAL A 603 16.87 18.29 18.40
C VAL A 603 15.90 17.26 18.97
N ASN A 604 14.60 17.55 19.00
CA ASN A 604 13.60 16.59 19.49
C ASN A 604 13.58 15.32 18.63
N LEU A 605 13.76 15.45 17.31
CA LEU A 605 13.87 14.31 16.41
C LEU A 605 15.12 13.48 16.74
N LEU A 606 16.29 14.11 16.87
CA LEU A 606 17.53 13.42 17.24
C LEU A 606 17.36 12.68 18.58
N ASP A 607 16.88 13.38 19.61
CA ASP A 607 16.68 12.81 20.94
C ASP A 607 15.70 11.61 20.89
N SER A 608 14.64 11.69 20.06
CA SER A 608 13.69 10.57 19.87
C SER A 608 14.32 9.37 19.17
N MET A 609 15.19 9.57 18.18
CA MET A 609 15.88 8.50 17.47
C MET A 609 16.97 7.86 18.33
N ILE A 610 17.69 8.65 19.12
CA ILE A 610 18.67 8.15 20.09
C ILE A 610 17.99 7.29 21.15
N ALA A 611 16.81 7.69 21.65
CA ALA A 611 16.06 6.89 22.62
C ALA A 611 15.69 5.48 22.11
N VAL A 612 15.65 5.26 20.79
CA VAL A 612 15.41 3.94 20.19
C VAL A 612 16.65 3.05 20.26
N ILE A 613 17.86 3.58 20.03
CA ILE A 613 19.09 2.78 20.00
C ILE A 613 19.85 2.75 21.33
N ASP A 614 19.66 3.74 22.21
CA ASP A 614 20.36 3.87 23.49
C ASP A 614 20.31 2.57 24.33
N PRO A 615 19.15 1.89 24.49
CA PRO A 615 19.08 0.64 25.26
C PRO A 615 19.92 -0.50 24.68
N GLU A 616 20.23 -0.46 23.38
CA GLU A 616 20.97 -1.49 22.66
C GLU A 616 22.47 -1.20 22.57
N MET A 617 22.88 0.05 22.77
CA MET A 617 24.29 0.45 22.72
C MET A 617 25.20 -0.28 23.70
N PRO A 618 24.77 -0.70 24.91
CA PRO A 618 25.59 -1.57 25.76
C PRO A 618 25.99 -2.89 25.08
N GLY A 619 25.07 -3.51 24.32
CA GLY A 619 25.35 -4.74 23.56
C GLY A 619 26.30 -4.49 22.38
N GLN A 620 26.06 -3.41 21.63
CA GLN A 620 26.96 -2.91 20.58
C GLN A 620 28.39 -2.74 21.09
N ILE A 621 28.55 -2.09 22.24
CA ILE A 621 29.84 -1.81 22.88
C ILE A 621 30.49 -3.08 23.43
N ALA A 622 29.69 -4.00 23.97
CA ALA A 622 30.21 -5.29 24.44
C ALA A 622 30.80 -6.13 23.29
N LYS A 623 30.17 -6.08 22.10
CA LYS A 623 30.61 -6.80 20.90
C LYS A 623 31.83 -6.16 20.23
N TRP A 624 31.74 -4.86 19.96
CA TRP A 624 32.71 -4.14 19.11
C TRP A 624 33.72 -3.29 19.90
N GLY A 625 33.56 -3.20 21.23
CA GLY A 625 34.40 -2.39 22.09
C GLY A 625 33.91 -0.94 22.23
N GLY A 626 34.79 -0.06 22.72
CA GLY A 626 34.47 1.35 22.98
C GLY A 626 33.98 1.59 24.41
N ASN A 627 33.34 2.75 24.62
CA ASN A 627 32.88 3.24 25.90
C ASN A 627 31.55 4.00 25.76
N TYR A 628 30.56 3.62 26.57
CA TYR A 628 29.22 4.20 26.48
C TYR A 628 29.19 5.72 26.71
N ALA A 629 29.99 6.24 27.65
CA ALA A 629 30.07 7.69 27.88
C ALA A 629 30.73 8.44 26.69
N THR A 630 31.65 7.80 25.96
CA THR A 630 32.21 8.38 24.73
C THR A 630 31.16 8.44 23.62
N TRP A 631 30.38 7.39 23.42
CA TRP A 631 29.27 7.42 22.46
C TRP A 631 28.25 8.53 22.82
N GLN A 632 27.86 8.63 24.09
CA GLN A 632 26.98 9.72 24.56
C GLN A 632 27.58 11.11 24.30
N SER A 633 28.90 11.27 24.47
CA SER A 633 29.58 12.53 24.13
C SER A 633 29.50 12.84 22.63
N ASN A 634 29.70 11.85 21.75
CA ASN A 634 29.60 12.04 20.30
C ASN A 634 28.18 12.45 19.87
N VAL A 635 27.16 11.85 20.48
CA VAL A 635 25.75 12.24 20.28
C VAL A 635 25.51 13.68 20.77
N GLN A 636 26.07 14.03 21.94
CA GLN A 636 25.96 15.39 22.46
C GLN A 636 26.65 16.42 21.57
N ASP A 637 27.77 16.08 20.94
CA ASP A 637 28.47 16.95 19.99
C ASP A 637 27.61 17.20 18.73
N MET A 638 26.98 16.16 18.18
CA MET A 638 26.00 16.30 17.09
C MET A 638 24.81 17.20 17.52
N ARG A 639 24.27 17.00 18.73
CA ARG A 639 23.18 17.83 19.26
C ARG A 639 23.58 19.29 19.42
N ASN A 640 24.79 19.56 19.91
CA ASN A 640 25.33 20.91 20.05
C ASN A 640 25.56 21.57 18.69
N PHE A 641 26.02 20.79 17.70
CA PHE A 641 26.15 21.27 16.33
C PHE A 641 24.79 21.71 15.78
N ILE A 642 23.75 20.88 15.91
CA ILE A 642 22.40 21.19 15.43
C ILE A 642 21.92 22.52 16.02
N LEU A 643 22.02 22.69 17.34
CA LEU A 643 21.63 23.93 18.03
C LEU A 643 22.38 25.16 17.50
N ALA A 644 23.69 25.05 17.34
CA ALA A 644 24.49 26.16 16.81
C ALA A 644 24.18 26.44 15.33
N ARG A 645 23.89 25.40 14.54
CA ARG A 645 23.65 25.51 13.09
C ARG A 645 22.28 26.07 12.77
N CYS A 646 21.23 25.60 13.43
CA CYS A 646 19.88 26.15 13.23
C CYS A 646 19.84 27.62 13.67
N ASP A 647 20.49 28.01 14.77
CA ASP A 647 20.62 29.42 15.17
C ASP A 647 21.33 30.25 14.08
N SER A 648 22.44 29.73 13.53
CA SER A 648 23.21 30.40 12.48
C SER A 648 22.45 30.51 11.15
N MET A 649 21.73 29.47 10.75
CA MET A 649 20.93 29.44 9.53
C MET A 649 19.70 30.35 9.67
N ASN A 650 19.04 30.32 10.83
CA ASN A 650 17.82 31.06 11.10
C ASN A 650 18.08 32.56 11.38
N ALA A 651 19.32 32.94 11.73
CA ALA A 651 19.77 34.33 11.67
C ALA A 651 19.74 34.92 10.25
N GLY A 652 19.66 34.05 9.23
CA GLY A 652 19.10 34.33 7.92
C GLY A 652 20.08 34.52 6.75
N PHE A 653 19.55 34.51 5.53
CA PHE A 653 20.30 34.68 4.27
C PHE A 653 20.58 36.14 3.88
N VAL A 654 20.21 37.12 4.70
CA VAL A 654 20.45 38.55 4.40
C VAL A 654 21.90 38.85 4.01
N PRO A 655 22.94 38.27 4.67
CA PRO A 655 24.33 38.46 4.24
C PRO A 655 24.63 37.94 2.82
N CYS A 656 23.90 36.92 2.35
CA CYS A 656 24.05 36.36 1.01
C CYS A 656 23.48 37.29 -0.06
N TYR A 657 22.36 37.94 0.23
CA TYR A 657 21.60 38.73 -0.74
C TYR A 657 21.24 40.13 -0.23
N PRO A 658 22.24 40.94 0.21
CA PRO A 658 21.99 42.18 0.95
C PRO A 658 21.34 43.30 0.12
N THR A 659 21.32 43.16 -1.21
CA THR A 659 20.68 44.10 -2.12
C THR A 659 19.31 43.65 -2.60
N LEU A 660 18.96 42.38 -2.39
CA LEU A 660 17.69 41.80 -2.81
C LEU A 660 16.71 41.69 -1.64
N LEU A 661 17.21 41.39 -0.43
CA LEU A 661 16.37 41.15 0.73
C LEU A 661 16.26 42.36 1.66
N SER A 662 15.09 42.52 2.27
CA SER A 662 14.79 43.48 3.33
C SER A 662 13.99 42.82 4.46
N GLY A 663 13.97 43.43 5.64
CA GLY A 663 13.36 42.83 6.84
C GLY A 663 14.37 42.06 7.71
N PRO A 664 13.94 40.98 8.41
CA PRO A 664 12.63 40.33 8.30
C PRO A 664 11.48 41.20 8.86
N TYR A 665 10.27 40.97 8.36
CA TYR A 665 9.04 41.65 8.75
C TYR A 665 8.05 40.65 9.35
N ASN A 666 7.22 41.08 10.30
CA ASN A 666 6.16 40.24 10.84
C ASN A 666 4.98 40.18 9.86
N VAL A 667 4.59 38.97 9.45
CA VAL A 667 3.40 38.69 8.66
C VAL A 667 2.39 38.00 9.57
N THR A 668 1.26 38.65 9.82
CA THR A 668 0.17 38.08 10.63
C THR A 668 -0.99 37.68 9.74
N VAL A 669 -1.42 36.43 9.76
CA VAL A 669 -2.55 35.92 8.99
C VAL A 669 -3.76 35.74 9.91
N GLU A 670 -4.84 36.46 9.60
CA GLU A 670 -6.11 36.41 10.32
C GLU A 670 -7.20 35.74 9.47
N ILE A 671 -7.87 34.73 10.02
CA ILE A 671 -9.00 34.05 9.38
C ILE A 671 -10.30 34.48 10.07
N ILE A 672 -11.21 35.10 9.30
CA ILE A 672 -12.53 35.52 9.77
C ILE A 672 -13.59 34.65 9.11
N GLY A 673 -14.16 33.70 9.85
CA GLY A 673 -15.13 32.72 9.35
C GLY A 673 -14.59 31.29 9.51
N ILE A 674 -14.99 30.38 8.60
CA ILE A 674 -14.48 29.01 8.54
C ILE A 674 -13.88 28.78 7.16
N GLY A 675 -12.59 28.51 7.12
CA GLY A 675 -11.82 28.37 5.89
C GLY A 675 -10.32 28.25 6.17
N GLU A 676 -9.59 27.88 5.14
CA GLU A 676 -8.16 27.61 5.21
C GLU A 676 -7.42 28.43 4.17
N VAL A 677 -6.29 29.00 4.56
CA VAL A 677 -5.36 29.72 3.70
C VAL A 677 -3.98 29.11 3.83
N GLU A 678 -3.32 28.85 2.71
CA GLU A 678 -1.89 28.54 2.68
C GLU A 678 -1.08 29.85 2.55
N MET A 679 -0.07 30.05 3.40
CA MET A 679 0.96 31.09 3.26
C MET A 679 2.30 30.43 2.91
N SER A 680 2.45 30.09 1.63
CA SER A 680 3.58 29.34 1.02
C SER A 680 3.83 27.91 1.55
N ASN A 681 4.22 27.02 0.63
CA ASN A 681 4.67 25.63 0.86
C ASN A 681 3.98 24.89 2.02
N ASP A 682 2.66 24.73 1.92
CA ASP A 682 1.80 23.98 2.85
C ASP A 682 1.73 24.54 4.29
N ASN A 683 2.14 25.78 4.50
CA ASN A 683 1.89 26.48 5.76
C ASN A 683 0.41 26.90 5.83
N ILE A 684 -0.43 26.03 6.40
CA ILE A 684 -1.88 26.20 6.49
C ILE A 684 -2.29 26.97 7.76
N ILE A 685 -3.04 28.06 7.55
CA ILE A 685 -3.67 28.88 8.58
C ILE A 685 -5.19 28.76 8.44
N ASN A 686 -5.88 28.51 9.55
CA ASN A 686 -7.32 28.31 9.62
C ASN A 686 -7.92 28.94 10.90
N GLU A 687 -9.22 28.73 11.13
CA GLU A 687 -9.93 29.33 12.26
C GLU A 687 -9.44 28.87 13.65
N ILE A 688 -8.62 27.81 13.72
CA ILE A 688 -8.13 27.21 14.97
C ILE A 688 -6.75 27.76 15.35
N ASN A 689 -5.91 28.08 14.37
CA ASN A 689 -4.53 28.56 14.60
C ASN A 689 -4.32 30.04 14.29
N THR A 690 -5.40 30.78 13.95
CA THR A 690 -5.37 32.22 13.72
C THR A 690 -5.53 33.05 15.03
N PRO A 691 -4.94 34.25 15.17
CA PRO A 691 -3.95 34.87 14.28
C PRO A 691 -2.63 34.11 14.32
N TRP A 692 -2.08 33.83 13.14
CA TRP A 692 -0.75 33.22 13.00
C TRP A 692 0.25 34.28 12.60
N THR A 693 1.37 34.43 13.32
CA THR A 693 2.40 35.41 12.99
C THR A 693 3.73 34.73 12.72
N ASP A 694 4.37 35.08 11.61
CA ASP A 694 5.68 34.59 11.21
C ASP A 694 6.58 35.71 10.64
N GLN A 695 7.89 35.54 10.69
CA GLN A 695 8.87 36.48 10.15
C GLN A 695 9.27 36.13 8.72
N ARG A 696 9.05 37.06 7.79
CA ARG A 696 9.28 36.88 6.34
C ARG A 696 10.14 38.00 5.75
N PHE A 697 10.91 37.71 4.71
CA PHE A 697 11.72 38.72 4.03
C PHE A 697 10.91 39.47 2.97
N GLY A 698 11.16 40.77 2.84
CA GLY A 698 10.76 41.54 1.67
C GLY A 698 11.80 41.46 0.56
N GLY A 699 11.40 41.80 -0.67
CA GLY A 699 12.21 41.59 -1.88
C GLY A 699 12.08 40.19 -2.49
N VAL A 700 11.12 39.41 -1.98
CA VAL A 700 10.62 38.16 -2.56
C VAL A 700 9.09 38.19 -2.53
N ILE A 701 8.45 37.56 -3.51
CA ILE A 701 6.99 37.42 -3.51
C ILE A 701 6.57 36.34 -2.52
N LEU A 702 5.74 36.72 -1.54
CA LEU A 702 5.08 35.81 -0.60
C LEU A 702 3.68 35.47 -1.11
N PRO A 703 3.41 34.21 -1.52
CA PRO A 703 2.10 33.80 -2.01
C PRO A 703 1.15 33.39 -0.89
N PHE A 704 -0.14 33.64 -1.11
CA PHE A 704 -1.26 33.18 -0.30
C PHE A 704 -2.33 32.57 -1.21
N GLU A 705 -2.91 31.45 -0.79
CA GLU A 705 -3.99 30.78 -1.54
C GLU A 705 -5.06 30.26 -0.58
N VAL A 706 -6.32 30.51 -0.87
CA VAL A 706 -7.44 29.88 -0.17
C VAL A 706 -7.52 28.41 -0.56
N LYS A 707 -7.47 27.51 0.43
CA LYS A 707 -7.58 26.06 0.24
C LYS A 707 -8.98 25.53 0.47
N SER A 708 -9.72 26.13 1.38
CA SER A 708 -11.09 25.70 1.69
C SER A 708 -11.91 26.83 2.32
N GLY A 709 -13.23 26.66 2.37
CA GLY A 709 -14.18 27.67 2.86
C GLY A 709 -14.81 28.50 1.74
N THR A 710 -15.91 29.21 2.06
CA THR A 710 -16.55 30.12 1.10
C THR A 710 -15.87 31.49 1.17
N PHE A 711 -14.81 31.68 0.40
CA PHE A 711 -14.02 32.92 0.40
C PHE A 711 -14.87 34.14 0.01
N GLN A 712 -14.71 35.22 0.78
CA GLN A 712 -15.39 36.50 0.56
C GLN A 712 -14.44 37.54 -0.01
N ASN A 713 -13.38 37.88 0.74
CA ASN A 713 -12.36 38.82 0.32
C ASN A 713 -11.10 38.84 1.21
N TRP A 714 -10.00 39.34 0.66
CA TRP A 714 -8.81 39.75 1.40
C TRP A 714 -8.95 41.17 1.97
N GLU A 715 -8.36 41.42 3.13
CA GLU A 715 -8.07 42.74 3.68
C GLU A 715 -6.62 42.79 4.18
N ILE A 716 -5.89 43.86 3.86
CA ILE A 716 -4.46 43.99 4.17
C ILE A 716 -4.19 45.25 4.99
N ILE A 717 -3.47 45.11 6.11
CA ILE A 717 -3.07 46.19 7.01
C ILE A 717 -1.54 46.32 7.03
N PRO A 718 -0.96 47.52 6.85
CA PRO A 718 -1.63 48.80 6.67
C PRO A 718 -2.26 48.97 5.27
N SER A 719 -3.46 49.57 5.25
CA SER A 719 -4.22 49.77 4.01
C SER A 719 -3.51 50.70 3.04
N GLY A 720 -3.55 50.37 1.74
CA GLY A 720 -3.04 51.23 0.65
C GLY A 720 -1.54 51.11 0.37
N VAL A 721 -0.84 50.17 1.01
CA VAL A 721 0.57 49.86 0.72
C VAL A 721 0.71 48.88 -0.45
N TYR A 722 -0.17 47.88 -0.52
CA TYR A 722 -0.12 46.80 -1.51
C TYR A 722 -1.23 46.94 -2.56
N VAL A 723 -0.96 46.52 -3.80
CA VAL A 723 -1.94 46.48 -4.90
C VAL A 723 -2.31 45.02 -5.13
N TYR A 724 -3.59 44.68 -4.92
CA TYR A 724 -4.12 43.33 -5.06
C TYR A 724 -5.61 43.39 -5.45
N ASP A 725 -6.16 42.29 -5.95
CA ASP A 725 -7.61 42.12 -6.10
C ASP A 725 -8.16 41.46 -4.84
N PRO A 726 -8.98 42.14 -4.03
CA PRO A 726 -9.48 41.58 -2.78
C PRO A 726 -10.42 40.39 -3.01
N LEU A 727 -10.94 40.16 -4.22
CA LEU A 727 -11.95 39.14 -4.50
C LEU A 727 -11.40 37.85 -5.14
N VAL A 728 -10.11 37.83 -5.49
CA VAL A 728 -9.45 36.62 -6.02
C VAL A 728 -8.97 35.78 -4.85
N ASP A 729 -9.14 34.47 -4.95
CA ASP A 729 -8.77 33.48 -3.92
C ASP A 729 -7.25 33.28 -3.76
N THR A 730 -6.46 33.95 -4.58
CA THR A 730 -5.00 34.06 -4.47
C THR A 730 -4.56 35.50 -4.20
N LEU A 731 -3.42 35.63 -3.53
CA LEU A 731 -2.79 36.90 -3.19
C LEU A 731 -1.27 36.74 -3.21
N GLU A 732 -0.56 37.74 -3.71
CA GLU A 732 0.90 37.77 -3.76
C GLU A 732 1.40 39.10 -3.20
N LEU A 733 2.34 39.07 -2.26
CA LEU A 733 2.86 40.26 -1.58
C LEU A 733 4.39 40.33 -1.63
N ASP A 734 4.94 41.45 -2.12
CA ASP A 734 6.34 41.84 -1.87
C ASP A 734 6.39 42.72 -0.61
N LEU A 735 6.86 42.17 0.51
CA LEU A 735 6.76 42.81 1.83
C LEU A 735 7.59 44.09 1.92
N GLN A 736 6.98 45.18 2.36
CA GLN A 736 7.66 46.47 2.59
C GLN A 736 7.81 46.83 4.07
N GLY A 737 7.31 45.96 4.95
CA GLY A 737 7.15 46.20 6.38
C GLY A 737 6.25 45.12 7.01
N ASP A 738 6.07 45.20 8.34
CA ASP A 738 5.11 44.36 9.05
C ASP A 738 3.71 44.50 8.43
N VAL A 739 3.03 43.37 8.24
CA VAL A 739 1.73 43.28 7.56
C VAL A 739 0.78 42.34 8.29
N THR A 740 -0.51 42.67 8.28
CA THR A 740 -1.59 41.74 8.63
C THR A 740 -2.40 41.43 7.38
N VAL A 741 -2.52 40.15 7.05
CA VAL A 741 -3.29 39.59 5.95
C VAL A 741 -4.55 38.94 6.51
N ILE A 742 -5.72 39.50 6.21
CA ILE A 742 -7.00 39.04 6.74
C ILE A 742 -7.78 38.36 5.61
N ALA A 743 -8.11 37.08 5.78
CA ALA A 743 -8.97 36.33 4.88
C ALA A 743 -10.39 36.26 5.47
N ASN A 744 -11.37 36.85 4.76
CA ASN A 744 -12.77 36.80 5.16
C ASN A 744 -13.48 35.65 4.44
N PHE A 745 -14.21 34.83 5.19
CA PHE A 745 -15.03 33.71 4.74
C PHE A 745 -16.48 33.90 5.14
N ILE A 746 -17.39 33.56 4.23
CA ILE A 746 -18.83 33.56 4.50
C ILE A 746 -19.15 32.36 5.42
N PRO A 747 -19.79 32.57 6.59
CA PRO A 747 -20.20 31.48 7.45
C PRO A 747 -21.17 30.53 6.72
N PRO A 748 -21.06 29.21 6.88
CA PRO A 748 -22.03 28.28 6.31
C PRO A 748 -23.44 28.55 6.88
N THR A 749 -24.48 28.41 6.04
CA THR A 749 -25.86 28.55 6.49
C THR A 749 -26.16 27.47 7.55
N PRO A 750 -26.69 27.82 8.73
CA PRO A 750 -26.92 26.85 9.79
C PRO A 750 -27.95 25.78 9.36
N THR A 751 -27.67 24.53 9.71
CA THR A 751 -28.52 23.35 9.40
C THR A 751 -29.04 22.67 10.66
N ARG A 752 -30.04 21.79 10.49
CA ARG A 752 -30.63 20.95 11.55
C ARG A 752 -30.82 19.52 11.06
N ASP A 753 -30.67 18.58 11.97
CA ASP A 753 -30.91 17.17 11.73
C ASP A 753 -32.35 16.80 12.09
N ILE A 754 -33.03 16.13 11.17
CA ILE A 754 -34.36 15.55 11.39
C ILE A 754 -34.27 14.03 11.27
N VAL A 755 -34.70 13.32 12.31
CA VAL A 755 -34.74 11.86 12.37
C VAL A 755 -36.15 11.36 12.07
N TYR A 756 -36.33 10.52 11.06
CA TYR A 756 -37.63 9.93 10.73
C TYR A 756 -37.77 8.52 11.32
N LYS A 757 -38.96 8.20 11.84
CA LYS A 757 -39.31 6.87 12.39
C LYS A 757 -40.72 6.44 12.00
N VAL A 758 -40.99 5.13 12.07
CA VAL A 758 -42.32 4.54 11.96
C VAL A 758 -42.56 3.63 13.17
N GLU A 759 -43.71 3.78 13.82
CA GLU A 759 -44.12 3.00 14.99
C GLU A 759 -45.52 2.39 14.82
N PRO A 760 -45.69 1.07 15.05
CA PRO A 760 -44.64 0.09 15.35
C PRO A 760 -43.70 -0.20 14.16
N ALA A 761 -42.44 -0.51 14.49
CA ALA A 761 -41.44 -0.90 13.50
C ALA A 761 -41.71 -2.30 12.92
N GLY A 762 -41.18 -2.59 11.73
CA GLY A 762 -41.27 -3.90 11.08
C GLY A 762 -42.42 -4.06 10.08
N THR A 763 -43.12 -2.97 9.73
CA THR A 763 -44.10 -2.95 8.63
C THR A 763 -43.42 -2.64 7.28
N THR A 764 -44.15 -2.76 6.17
CA THR A 764 -43.68 -2.31 4.85
C THR A 764 -43.91 -0.80 4.61
N THR A 765 -44.35 -0.07 5.64
CA THR A 765 -44.65 1.36 5.58
C THR A 765 -43.39 2.18 5.28
N SER A 766 -43.52 3.18 4.40
CA SER A 766 -42.47 4.13 4.06
C SER A 766 -42.95 5.58 4.18
N ILE A 767 -42.03 6.54 4.23
CA ILE A 767 -42.36 7.98 4.27
C ILE A 767 -41.72 8.64 3.06
N ASP A 768 -42.51 9.22 2.18
CA ASP A 768 -42.02 10.13 1.15
C ASP A 768 -41.73 11.49 1.80
N VAL A 769 -40.47 11.90 1.74
CA VAL A 769 -39.97 13.16 2.27
C VAL A 769 -39.50 14.01 1.09
N ASN A 770 -40.23 15.08 0.76
CA ASN A 770 -39.94 15.97 -0.38
C ASN A 770 -39.75 15.25 -1.74
N GLY A 771 -40.47 14.16 -1.99
CA GLY A 771 -40.38 13.36 -3.21
C GLY A 771 -39.36 12.21 -3.13
N VAL A 772 -38.67 12.04 -2.00
CA VAL A 772 -37.73 10.94 -1.77
C VAL A 772 -38.36 9.93 -0.82
N ASN A 773 -38.54 8.69 -1.30
CA ASN A 773 -39.17 7.63 -0.50
C ASN A 773 -38.17 6.99 0.48
N MET A 774 -38.40 7.19 1.77
CA MET A 774 -37.60 6.65 2.88
C MET A 774 -38.24 5.36 3.40
N ASN A 775 -37.51 4.25 3.37
CA ASN A 775 -38.02 2.92 3.74
C ASN A 775 -37.13 2.17 4.75
N ILE A 776 -36.13 2.85 5.32
CA ILE A 776 -35.27 2.35 6.40
C ILE A 776 -35.44 3.32 7.57
N PHE A 777 -35.74 2.81 8.76
CA PHE A 777 -35.98 3.63 9.96
C PHE A 777 -35.25 3.06 11.19
N PRO A 778 -34.67 3.92 12.05
CA PRO A 778 -34.60 5.37 11.92
C PRO A 778 -33.64 5.84 10.82
N THR A 779 -33.94 6.97 10.15
CA THR A 779 -33.02 7.64 9.22
C THR A 779 -32.94 9.13 9.52
N THR A 780 -31.72 9.68 9.47
CA THR A 780 -31.45 11.11 9.70
C THR A 780 -31.19 11.84 8.39
N VAL A 781 -31.77 13.04 8.23
CA VAL A 781 -31.52 13.94 7.10
C VAL A 781 -31.18 15.33 7.64
N ASN A 782 -30.17 15.98 7.06
CA ASN A 782 -29.75 17.33 7.41
C ASN A 782 -30.41 18.36 6.47
N TYR A 783 -31.05 19.39 7.03
CA TYR A 783 -31.77 20.43 6.30
C TYR A 783 -31.30 21.83 6.69
N THR A 784 -31.48 22.81 5.80
CA THR A 784 -31.16 24.21 6.09
C THR A 784 -32.21 24.80 7.03
N ILE A 785 -31.82 25.67 7.97
CA ILE A 785 -32.80 26.33 8.84
C ILE A 785 -33.84 27.10 8.01
N GLY A 786 -35.13 26.88 8.33
CA GLY A 786 -36.28 27.50 7.66
C GLY A 786 -36.77 26.77 6.41
N ASP A 787 -36.11 25.68 6.00
CA ASP A 787 -36.62 24.81 4.92
C ASP A 787 -38.01 24.29 5.29
N THR A 788 -38.88 24.15 4.29
CA THR A 788 -40.17 23.48 4.45
C THR A 788 -40.03 22.03 3.99
N VAL A 789 -40.32 21.09 4.87
CA VAL A 789 -40.25 19.66 4.58
C VAL A 789 -41.66 19.09 4.55
N SER A 790 -42.01 18.43 3.44
CA SER A 790 -43.25 17.69 3.27
C SER A 790 -43.05 16.21 3.59
N VAL A 791 -44.02 15.61 4.27
CA VAL A 791 -44.04 14.19 4.63
C VAL A 791 -45.36 13.54 4.17
N ILE A 792 -45.24 12.42 3.46
CA ILE A 792 -46.38 11.68 2.92
C ILE A 792 -46.18 10.19 3.23
N PRO A 793 -47.02 9.58 4.09
CA PRO A 793 -46.85 8.19 4.48
C PRO A 793 -47.41 7.28 3.38
N GLN A 794 -46.67 6.22 3.06
CA GLN A 794 -47.11 5.10 2.23
C GLN A 794 -47.33 3.90 3.15
N ILE A 795 -48.56 3.76 3.66
CA ILE A 795 -48.88 2.85 4.75
C ILE A 795 -49.08 1.43 4.23
N ASP A 796 -48.51 0.46 4.96
CA ASP A 796 -48.73 -0.96 4.76
C ASP A 796 -50.25 -1.29 4.69
N PRO A 797 -50.75 -2.05 3.70
CA PRO A 797 -52.18 -2.34 3.57
C PRO A 797 -52.85 -3.02 4.77
N LEU A 798 -52.07 -3.60 5.69
CA LEU A 798 -52.57 -4.20 6.94
C LEU A 798 -52.76 -3.16 8.07
N TRP A 799 -52.36 -1.91 7.85
CA TRP A 799 -52.29 -0.85 8.85
C TRP A 799 -53.03 0.43 8.39
N GLY A 800 -53.45 1.24 9.35
CA GLY A 800 -54.04 2.57 9.16
C GLY A 800 -53.17 3.67 9.77
N PHE A 801 -53.30 4.89 9.24
CA PHE A 801 -52.65 6.10 9.77
C PHE A 801 -53.21 6.48 11.15
N SER A 802 -52.34 6.73 12.12
CA SER A 802 -52.73 7.27 13.43
C SER A 802 -52.48 8.78 13.52
N TYR A 803 -51.22 9.20 13.71
CA TYR A 803 -50.79 10.61 13.79
C TYR A 803 -49.27 10.73 13.65
N TRP A 804 -48.78 11.95 13.45
CA TRP A 804 -47.37 12.32 13.50
C TRP A 804 -46.98 12.80 14.92
N GLU A 805 -45.88 12.29 15.45
CA GLU A 805 -45.26 12.79 16.68
C GLU A 805 -43.97 13.53 16.35
N THR A 806 -43.80 14.69 16.95
CA THR A 806 -42.62 15.55 16.83
C THR A 806 -42.29 16.12 18.21
N ASP A 807 -41.02 16.38 18.51
CA ASP A 807 -40.58 16.98 19.78
C ASP A 807 -40.54 18.51 19.68
N SER A 808 -39.98 19.04 18.59
CA SER A 808 -39.65 20.47 18.45
C SER A 808 -40.28 21.17 17.25
N VAL A 809 -40.40 20.51 16.10
CA VAL A 809 -41.05 21.04 14.90
C VAL A 809 -42.57 20.90 15.02
N ILE A 810 -43.27 21.81 14.36
CA ILE A 810 -44.74 21.84 14.37
C ILE A 810 -45.24 21.36 13.01
N MET A 811 -46.01 20.28 13.03
CA MET A 811 -46.70 19.75 11.85
C MET A 811 -47.83 20.69 11.40
N MET A 812 -47.97 20.90 10.10
CA MET A 812 -48.89 21.85 9.46
C MET A 812 -49.68 21.22 8.29
N PRO A 813 -51.01 21.10 8.40
CA PRO A 813 -51.86 21.93 9.26
C PRO A 813 -52.02 21.40 10.69
N LEU A 814 -51.95 20.09 10.89
CA LEU A 814 -52.16 19.41 12.17
C LEU A 814 -51.55 18.02 12.10
N ASN A 815 -50.91 17.58 13.17
CA ASN A 815 -50.23 16.28 13.24
C ASN A 815 -51.13 15.04 13.05
N THR A 816 -52.46 15.20 13.02
CA THR A 816 -53.42 14.13 12.67
C THR A 816 -53.74 14.07 11.17
N ASN A 817 -53.07 14.86 10.33
CA ASN A 817 -53.21 14.80 8.89
C ASN A 817 -52.16 13.85 8.30
N PRO A 818 -52.54 12.83 7.49
CA PRO A 818 -51.56 11.91 6.92
C PRO A 818 -50.53 12.63 6.04
N THR A 819 -50.96 13.48 5.11
CA THR A 819 -50.05 14.31 4.30
C THR A 819 -49.84 15.66 4.96
N ASP A 820 -48.61 15.96 5.33
CA ASP A 820 -48.28 17.06 6.23
C ASP A 820 -46.94 17.72 5.86
N SER A 821 -46.60 18.85 6.50
CA SER A 821 -45.30 19.51 6.38
C SER A 821 -44.90 20.25 7.66
N PHE A 822 -43.62 20.59 7.78
CA PHE A 822 -43.09 21.39 8.89
C PHE A 822 -41.93 22.29 8.44
N TYR A 823 -41.62 23.32 9.24
CA TYR A 823 -40.43 24.16 9.07
C TYR A 823 -39.27 23.62 9.90
N VAL A 824 -38.07 23.60 9.32
CA VAL A 824 -36.87 23.10 9.96
C VAL A 824 -36.20 24.21 10.77
N ASP A 825 -36.72 24.50 11.97
CA ASP A 825 -36.12 25.51 12.86
C ASP A 825 -35.23 24.89 13.95
N TYR A 826 -35.49 23.63 14.29
CA TYR A 826 -34.85 22.88 15.39
C TYR A 826 -34.44 21.48 14.93
N HIS A 827 -33.54 20.84 15.69
CA HIS A 827 -33.30 19.40 15.55
C HIS A 827 -34.54 18.67 16.07
N ASP A 828 -34.94 17.57 15.43
CA ASP A 828 -36.14 16.85 15.86
C ASP A 828 -36.16 15.38 15.41
N THR A 829 -37.03 14.59 16.02
CA THR A 829 -37.46 13.27 15.56
C THR A 829 -38.93 13.32 15.15
N VAL A 830 -39.21 13.04 13.88
CA VAL A 830 -40.56 12.94 13.32
C VAL A 830 -40.97 11.46 13.23
N VAL A 831 -41.94 11.05 14.03
CA VAL A 831 -42.42 9.66 14.14
C VAL A 831 -43.80 9.52 13.51
N LEU A 832 -43.94 8.60 12.56
CA LEU A 832 -45.23 8.16 12.03
C LEU A 832 -45.82 7.05 12.90
N HIS A 833 -46.96 7.30 13.54
CA HIS A 833 -47.71 6.27 14.26
C HIS A 833 -48.78 5.63 13.36
N ILE A 834 -48.86 4.30 13.37
CA ILE A 834 -49.85 3.50 12.63
C ILE A 834 -50.54 2.46 13.54
N TYR A 835 -51.73 1.98 13.17
CA TYR A 835 -52.48 0.95 13.89
C TYR A 835 -52.92 -0.20 12.98
N GLU A 836 -53.06 -1.42 13.50
CA GLU A 836 -53.44 -2.62 12.73
C GLU A 836 -54.95 -2.61 12.41
N LEU A 837 -55.33 -3.00 11.19
CA LEU A 837 -56.74 -3.10 10.77
C LEU A 837 -57.37 -4.46 11.17
N PRO A 838 -58.66 -4.53 11.60
CA PRO A 838 -59.33 -5.79 11.97
C PRO A 838 -59.47 -6.80 10.81
N THR A 839 -59.46 -8.11 11.11
CA THR A 839 -59.34 -9.17 10.07
C THR A 839 -60.64 -9.95 9.74
N ILE A 840 -61.66 -9.90 10.59
CA ILE A 840 -62.92 -10.66 10.39
C ILE A 840 -63.93 -9.99 9.44
N LYS A 841 -64.72 -10.83 8.75
CA LYS A 841 -65.80 -10.46 7.83
C LYS A 841 -67.08 -11.23 8.14
N ALA A 842 -68.24 -10.65 7.82
CA ALA A 842 -69.53 -11.34 7.86
C ALA A 842 -70.38 -11.00 6.64
N PHE A 843 -71.23 -11.94 6.25
CA PHE A 843 -72.05 -11.86 5.04
C PHE A 843 -73.47 -12.34 5.32
N ILE A 844 -74.48 -11.57 4.90
CA ILE A 844 -75.90 -11.94 4.99
C ILE A 844 -76.47 -12.26 3.60
N SER A 845 -77.24 -13.34 3.47
CA SER A 845 -77.83 -13.77 2.19
C SER A 845 -79.13 -14.56 2.36
N GLY A 846 -80.04 -14.47 1.39
CA GLY A 846 -81.32 -15.18 1.34
C GLY A 846 -82.24 -14.52 0.31
N ASN A 847 -82.98 -15.30 -0.48
CA ASN A 847 -83.91 -14.78 -1.50
C ASN A 847 -85.07 -15.75 -1.75
N ASP A 848 -85.72 -16.19 -0.67
CA ASP A 848 -86.79 -17.19 -0.72
C ASP A 848 -88.17 -16.58 -0.99
N THR A 849 -89.14 -17.41 -1.42
CA THR A 849 -90.51 -16.98 -1.73
C THR A 849 -91.53 -17.68 -0.81
N ILE A 850 -92.27 -16.91 0.00
CA ILE A 850 -93.25 -17.45 0.96
C ILE A 850 -94.65 -17.46 0.33
N CYS A 851 -95.32 -18.62 0.29
CA CYS A 851 -96.70 -18.76 -0.23
C CYS A 851 -97.75 -18.92 0.91
N ASP A 852 -98.95 -18.35 0.74
CA ASP A 852 -99.99 -18.17 1.78
C ASP A 852 -100.54 -19.44 2.50
N ASN A 853 -100.04 -20.65 2.21
CA ASN A 853 -100.44 -21.88 2.93
C ASN A 853 -99.27 -22.88 3.10
N GLU A 854 -98.03 -22.43 2.99
CA GLU A 854 -96.85 -23.29 3.14
C GLU A 854 -96.44 -23.40 4.61
N GLU A 855 -96.25 -24.62 5.12
CA GLU A 855 -95.88 -24.85 6.53
C GLU A 855 -94.37 -24.71 6.78
N THR A 856 -93.55 -24.61 5.74
CA THR A 856 -92.09 -24.48 5.80
C THR A 856 -91.63 -23.02 5.75
N PRO A 857 -90.92 -22.50 6.79
CA PRO A 857 -90.40 -21.13 6.78
C PRO A 857 -89.26 -20.89 5.79
N ALA A 858 -89.15 -19.66 5.29
CA ALA A 858 -88.02 -19.19 4.50
C ALA A 858 -86.76 -19.02 5.36
N GLU A 859 -85.57 -19.11 4.74
CA GLU A 859 -84.28 -19.06 5.43
C GLU A 859 -83.42 -17.86 4.97
N VAL A 860 -82.94 -17.06 5.94
CA VAL A 860 -81.90 -16.03 5.76
C VAL A 860 -80.62 -16.48 6.49
N SER A 861 -79.52 -16.58 5.75
CA SER A 861 -78.23 -17.10 6.19
C SER A 861 -77.24 -15.99 6.49
N ILE A 862 -76.59 -16.06 7.66
CA ILE A 862 -75.48 -15.17 8.04
C ILE A 862 -74.22 -16.00 8.27
N SER A 863 -73.18 -15.70 7.49
CA SER A 863 -71.89 -16.39 7.53
C SER A 863 -70.80 -15.49 8.07
N PHE A 864 -69.85 -16.06 8.81
CA PHE A 864 -68.73 -15.35 9.43
C PHE A 864 -67.38 -15.92 8.97
N SER A 865 -66.30 -15.13 8.99
CA SER A 865 -64.94 -15.62 8.72
C SER A 865 -64.05 -15.75 9.96
N GLY A 866 -64.56 -15.43 11.16
CA GLY A 866 -63.83 -15.44 12.43
C GLY A 866 -64.01 -16.72 13.26
N ILE A 867 -63.74 -16.62 14.57
CA ILE A 867 -63.81 -17.72 15.54
C ILE A 867 -65.04 -17.57 16.45
N SER A 868 -65.85 -18.63 16.51
CA SER A 868 -66.99 -18.76 17.43
C SER A 868 -66.60 -18.53 18.91
N PRO A 869 -67.48 -17.95 19.76
CA PRO A 869 -68.84 -17.49 19.48
C PRO A 869 -68.89 -16.19 18.68
N PHE A 870 -69.85 -16.09 17.78
CA PHE A 870 -70.19 -14.86 17.07
C PHE A 870 -71.30 -14.12 17.79
N THR A 871 -71.32 -12.79 17.70
CA THR A 871 -72.49 -11.98 18.02
C THR A 871 -72.76 -11.08 16.84
N PHE A 872 -74.01 -11.02 16.37
CA PHE A 872 -74.36 -10.14 15.26
C PHE A 872 -75.69 -9.43 15.48
N VAL A 873 -75.84 -8.29 14.80
CA VAL A 873 -77.05 -7.46 14.82
C VAL A 873 -77.48 -7.21 13.37
N TYR A 874 -78.78 -7.36 13.08
CA TYR A 874 -79.34 -7.08 11.76
C TYR A 874 -80.61 -6.22 11.86
N LYS A 875 -81.01 -5.60 10.74
CA LYS A 875 -82.31 -4.94 10.58
C LYS A 875 -83.25 -5.81 9.78
N HIS A 876 -84.52 -5.86 10.19
CA HIS A 876 -85.62 -6.33 9.35
C HIS A 876 -86.47 -5.13 8.92
N ASN A 877 -86.57 -4.87 7.62
CA ASN A 877 -87.27 -3.70 7.06
C ASN A 877 -86.89 -2.36 7.72
N GLY A 878 -85.58 -2.18 7.99
CA GLY A 878 -85.04 -0.97 8.62
C GLY A 878 -85.16 -0.89 10.15
N ILE A 879 -85.79 -1.87 10.79
CA ILE A 879 -85.91 -1.95 12.26
C ILE A 879 -84.84 -2.90 12.80
N GLU A 880 -83.95 -2.35 13.63
CA GLU A 880 -82.87 -3.09 14.31
C GLU A 880 -83.44 -4.16 15.25
N GLN A 881 -82.86 -5.35 15.19
CA GLN A 881 -83.20 -6.49 16.04
C GLN A 881 -82.21 -6.59 17.20
N ASP A 882 -82.58 -7.31 18.26
CA ASP A 882 -81.68 -7.55 19.38
C ASP A 882 -80.42 -8.35 18.93
N PRO A 883 -79.25 -8.13 19.56
CA PRO A 883 -78.04 -8.88 19.26
C PRO A 883 -78.23 -10.39 19.47
N ILE A 884 -77.80 -11.18 18.47
CA ILE A 884 -77.89 -12.63 18.51
C ILE A 884 -76.50 -13.22 18.72
N PRO A 885 -76.22 -13.82 19.90
CA PRO A 885 -75.04 -14.65 20.09
C PRO A 885 -75.27 -16.02 19.47
N THR A 886 -74.27 -16.55 18.77
CA THR A 886 -74.36 -17.84 18.09
C THR A 886 -73.00 -18.51 17.94
N ASP A 887 -72.96 -19.83 18.05
CA ASP A 887 -71.82 -20.64 17.63
C ASP A 887 -71.96 -21.23 16.22
N LEU A 888 -73.10 -20.97 15.57
CA LEU A 888 -73.44 -21.50 14.24
C LEU A 888 -72.92 -20.58 13.13
N ASN A 889 -72.31 -21.19 12.11
CA ASN A 889 -71.82 -20.53 10.91
C ASN A 889 -72.03 -21.43 9.68
N PRO A 890 -73.03 -21.16 8.81
CA PRO A 890 -73.94 -20.03 8.89
C PRO A 890 -74.97 -20.15 10.03
N TYR A 891 -75.37 -19.00 10.58
CA TYR A 891 -76.60 -18.91 11.38
C TYR A 891 -77.80 -18.69 10.45
N ILE A 892 -78.85 -19.48 10.65
CA ILE A 892 -80.05 -19.43 9.81
C ILE A 892 -81.21 -18.81 10.59
N ILE A 893 -81.71 -17.67 10.11
CA ILE A 893 -82.95 -17.06 10.56
C ILE A 893 -84.09 -17.70 9.76
N LYS A 894 -84.99 -18.43 10.44
CA LYS A 894 -86.22 -18.98 9.86
C LYS A 894 -87.35 -17.99 10.03
N THR A 895 -87.95 -17.54 8.93
CA THR A 895 -88.97 -16.48 8.94
C THR A 895 -90.13 -16.78 8.00
N ASN A 896 -91.34 -16.42 8.42
CA ASN A 896 -92.53 -16.36 7.58
C ASN A 896 -92.88 -14.91 7.20
N GLU A 897 -92.01 -13.96 7.54
CA GLU A 897 -92.22 -12.54 7.30
C GLU A 897 -91.45 -12.08 6.05
N GLN A 898 -92.15 -11.47 5.10
CA GLN A 898 -91.55 -10.87 3.91
C GLN A 898 -90.83 -9.56 4.27
N GLY A 899 -89.58 -9.39 3.82
CA GLY A 899 -88.84 -8.15 4.02
C GLY A 899 -87.36 -8.21 3.63
N VAL A 900 -86.67 -7.09 3.78
CA VAL A 900 -85.21 -6.97 3.59
C VAL A 900 -84.50 -7.14 4.92
N TYR A 901 -83.47 -7.97 4.94
CA TYR A 901 -82.62 -8.25 6.09
C TYR A 901 -81.21 -7.70 5.84
N GLU A 902 -80.74 -6.78 6.67
CA GLU A 902 -79.44 -6.10 6.51
C GLU A 902 -78.57 -6.30 7.75
N LEU A 903 -77.35 -6.82 7.59
CA LEU A 903 -76.40 -6.96 8.69
C LEU A 903 -75.83 -5.60 9.07
N ILE A 904 -75.87 -5.24 10.36
CA ILE A 904 -75.42 -3.95 10.87
C ILE A 904 -74.09 -4.08 11.61
N SER A 905 -73.89 -5.13 12.38
CA SER A 905 -72.63 -5.31 13.10
C SER A 905 -72.43 -6.77 13.41
N PHE A 906 -71.17 -7.16 13.56
CA PHE A 906 -70.81 -8.47 14.03
C PHE A 906 -69.49 -8.43 14.78
N SER A 907 -69.33 -9.37 15.70
CA SER A 907 -68.08 -9.65 16.38
C SER A 907 -67.89 -11.16 16.46
N ASP A 908 -66.64 -11.57 16.64
CA ASP A 908 -66.30 -12.94 17.00
C ASP A 908 -65.78 -12.98 18.45
N ALA A 909 -65.16 -14.10 18.85
CA ALA A 909 -64.64 -14.26 20.21
C ALA A 909 -63.49 -13.29 20.57
N THR A 910 -62.84 -12.69 19.57
CA THR A 910 -61.55 -12.01 19.71
C THR A 910 -61.56 -10.57 19.22
N GLU A 911 -62.37 -10.22 18.23
CA GLU A 911 -62.42 -8.89 17.67
C GLU A 911 -63.83 -8.50 17.18
N ILE A 912 -64.06 -7.19 17.04
CA ILE A 912 -65.27 -6.62 16.46
C ILE A 912 -64.98 -6.35 14.98
N GLY A 913 -65.83 -6.83 14.09
CA GLY A 913 -65.64 -6.65 12.65
C GLY A 913 -65.98 -5.22 12.22
N GLY A 914 -65.19 -4.69 11.28
CA GLY A 914 -65.58 -3.52 10.51
C GLY A 914 -66.61 -3.90 9.45
N ILE A 915 -67.68 -3.11 9.31
CA ILE A 915 -68.72 -3.31 8.28
C ILE A 915 -68.22 -2.85 6.92
#